data_AF-A0A4R1CHH5-F1
#
_entry.id   AF-A0A4R1CHH5-F1
#
_cell.length_a   1.000
_cell.length_b   1.000
_cell.length_c   1.000
_cell.angle_alpha   90.00
_cell.angle_beta   90.00
_cell.angle_gamma   90.00
#
_symmetry.space_group_name_H-M   'P 1'
#
loop_
_entity.id
_entity.type
_entity.pdbx_description
1 polymer ?
#
loop_
_entity_poly.entity_id
_entity_poly.type
_entity_poly.pdbx_seq_one_letter_code
_entity_poly.pdbx_strand_id
1 'polypeptide(L)'
;MSSTAPARETPRRVAVIGSGVAGLTAAHVIATSAEVVLFEADERLGGHADTHRVVDAEGRELAIDTGFIVHNERTYPTLLRLFRELGVETQPSEMSMSVRDDASGLEYAGALGLRGLFPTRGNLGRAAYLRMLGEVPRFHRAARRLLATPAGDDETLAAFLERHGFSAYFRRHFMEPMVAAVWSCDPDTALAYPARYLFTFLQHHGMLSVWGSPEWRTVTGGSHAYVERVAARLPDVRTGTKVTALRELAHGVELTDGNGVTERFDAVVVATHPHQALAMLAEPTATQREVLGALEYSANTAQLHTDASLLPQAQRARASWNFRRRTDAAGRVTVTYDLTRLQRLPTETAYLVTLGGTDLVDPATVIATREYEHPLYTPESIAAQRRLPACDSDRIVFAGAYHGWGFHEDGARSGAAAAERLGFSWEAPNAVPRGGRVYTTTIRHARRAPRRTFSYRSRTWLVDLDEVPPARVHREFRASDHIGDPSRSIRENVAGFLAERGIEVDGRILMLTTPRAFGYCFNPITVYWCHRASGELACVLVEVHNTYGDRHAYVVHPDAAGRATVPKQMYVSPFHDVSGDYQVSVPNPGDRVAIGITLQPHGFAATLTGTALPPGRRAALGTLVRTPWPALLGRLRIQWQGIRLWLRRVPVQPRPHHDPQEGTR
;
A
#
# COMPACT_ATOMS: atom_id res chain seq x y z
N MET A 1 -15.89 -28.24 -33.67
CA MET A 1 -15.08 -28.73 -32.54
C MET A 1 -14.45 -27.52 -31.86
N SER A 2 -15.09 -27.01 -30.80
CA SER A 2 -14.59 -25.86 -30.05
C SER A 2 -13.81 -26.40 -28.84
N SER A 3 -12.49 -26.30 -28.89
CA SER A 3 -11.60 -26.63 -27.78
C SER A 3 -11.81 -25.60 -26.67
N THR A 4 -12.57 -25.96 -25.65
CA THR A 4 -12.54 -25.28 -24.36
C THR A 4 -11.25 -25.68 -23.66
N ALA A 5 -10.28 -24.77 -23.56
CA ALA A 5 -9.13 -24.95 -22.70
C ALA A 5 -9.63 -25.30 -21.28
N PRO A 6 -9.07 -26.32 -20.60
CA PRO A 6 -9.47 -26.66 -19.25
C PRO A 6 -9.21 -25.45 -18.34
N ALA A 7 -10.16 -25.16 -17.43
CA ALA A 7 -9.94 -24.18 -16.38
C ALA A 7 -8.71 -24.63 -15.56
N ARG A 8 -7.71 -23.74 -15.40
CA ARG A 8 -6.54 -24.03 -14.55
C ARG A 8 -7.03 -24.38 -13.14
N GLU A 9 -6.74 -25.60 -12.68
CA GLU A 9 -6.92 -25.94 -11.28
C GLU A 9 -5.88 -25.20 -10.44
N THR A 10 -6.33 -24.59 -9.33
CA THR A 10 -5.43 -23.91 -8.40
C THR A 10 -4.44 -24.94 -7.80
N PRO A 11 -3.13 -24.67 -7.83
CA PRO A 11 -2.12 -25.52 -7.20
C PRO A 11 -2.45 -25.80 -5.73
N ARG A 12 -2.22 -27.02 -5.24
CA ARG A 12 -2.50 -27.40 -3.85
C ARG A 12 -1.25 -27.42 -2.98
N ARG A 13 -0.08 -27.69 -3.56
CA ARG A 13 1.22 -27.67 -2.88
C ARG A 13 2.21 -26.80 -3.66
N VAL A 14 2.67 -25.71 -3.04
CA VAL A 14 3.51 -24.69 -3.68
C VAL A 14 4.82 -24.50 -2.93
N ALA A 15 5.94 -24.52 -3.64
CA ALA A 15 7.22 -24.10 -3.06
C ALA A 15 7.42 -22.60 -3.24
N VAL A 16 7.97 -21.94 -2.23
CA VAL A 16 8.47 -20.57 -2.34
C VAL A 16 9.97 -20.61 -2.05
N ILE A 17 10.78 -20.15 -3.01
CA ILE A 17 12.24 -20.18 -2.91
C ILE A 17 12.75 -18.77 -2.62
N GLY A 18 13.39 -18.58 -1.48
CA GLY A 18 13.87 -17.30 -0.97
C GLY A 18 12.88 -16.67 0.01
N SER A 19 13.37 -16.30 1.20
CA SER A 19 12.58 -15.73 2.29
C SER A 19 12.72 -14.20 2.42
N GLY A 20 13.16 -13.52 1.35
CA GLY A 20 13.04 -12.07 1.27
C GLY A 20 11.57 -11.61 1.28
N VAL A 21 11.34 -10.30 1.34
CA VAL A 21 9.98 -9.73 1.40
C VAL A 21 9.05 -10.22 0.27
N ALA A 22 9.58 -10.50 -0.92
CA ALA A 22 8.81 -11.07 -2.03
C ALA A 22 8.31 -12.48 -1.73
N GLY A 23 9.20 -13.37 -1.28
CA GLY A 23 8.85 -14.75 -0.94
C GLY A 23 7.93 -14.81 0.28
N LEU A 24 8.20 -14.02 1.32
CA LEU A 24 7.33 -13.95 2.50
C LEU A 24 5.92 -13.43 2.15
N THR A 25 5.82 -12.45 1.26
CA THR A 25 4.51 -11.95 0.81
C THR A 25 3.78 -13.02 0.00
N ALA A 26 4.45 -13.68 -0.95
CA ALA A 26 3.86 -14.78 -1.71
C ALA A 26 3.38 -15.92 -0.81
N ALA A 27 4.23 -16.36 0.12
CA ALA A 27 3.93 -17.42 1.08
C ALA A 27 2.73 -17.05 1.96
N HIS A 28 2.66 -15.81 2.47
CA HIS A 28 1.52 -15.31 3.26
C HIS A 28 0.20 -15.36 2.48
N VAL A 29 0.22 -14.99 1.19
CA VAL A 29 -0.99 -15.04 0.33
C VAL A 29 -1.40 -16.49 0.05
N ILE A 30 -0.45 -17.34 -0.35
CA ILE A 30 -0.72 -18.72 -0.79
C ILE A 30 -1.18 -19.60 0.39
N ALA A 31 -0.59 -19.42 1.58
CA ALA A 31 -0.88 -20.21 2.78
C ALA A 31 -2.34 -20.12 3.24
N THR A 32 -3.12 -19.17 2.73
CA THR A 32 -4.56 -19.08 2.99
C THR A 32 -5.37 -20.22 2.35
N SER A 33 -4.86 -20.82 1.27
CA SER A 33 -5.64 -21.73 0.40
C SER A 33 -4.85 -22.95 -0.10
N ALA A 34 -3.55 -23.06 0.16
CA ALA A 34 -2.69 -24.17 -0.25
C ALA A 34 -1.60 -24.49 0.79
N GLU A 35 -1.01 -25.67 0.67
CA GLU A 35 0.19 -26.06 1.42
C GLU A 35 1.41 -25.33 0.84
N VAL A 36 2.12 -24.58 1.68
CA VAL A 36 3.31 -23.82 1.31
C VAL A 36 4.53 -24.40 2.00
N VAL A 37 5.59 -24.62 1.23
CA VAL A 37 6.93 -24.91 1.75
C VAL A 37 7.85 -23.76 1.37
N LEU A 38 8.38 -23.05 2.38
CA LEU A 38 9.33 -21.96 2.19
C LEU A 38 10.75 -22.46 2.32
N PHE A 39 11.57 -22.28 1.28
CA PHE A 39 12.99 -22.62 1.25
C PHE A 39 13.84 -21.37 1.38
N GLU A 40 14.81 -21.38 2.29
CA GLU A 40 15.82 -20.34 2.46
C GLU A 40 17.22 -20.97 2.47
N ALA A 41 18.13 -20.38 1.72
CA ALA A 41 19.51 -20.84 1.63
C ALA A 41 20.30 -20.52 2.92
N ASP A 42 20.03 -19.37 3.53
CA ASP A 42 20.65 -18.95 4.78
C ASP A 42 20.00 -19.62 6.01
N GLU A 43 20.70 -19.61 7.15
CA GLU A 43 20.13 -20.03 8.44
C GLU A 43 19.08 -19.05 8.98
N ARG A 44 18.98 -17.86 8.37
CA ARG A 44 18.13 -16.74 8.79
C ARG A 44 17.12 -16.39 7.70
N LEU A 45 15.87 -16.15 8.11
CA LEU A 45 14.84 -15.64 7.21
C LEU A 45 14.93 -14.11 7.02
N GLY A 46 14.37 -13.61 5.92
CA GLY A 46 14.11 -12.18 5.70
C GLY A 46 15.01 -11.52 4.66
N GLY A 47 16.15 -12.12 4.32
CA GLY A 47 17.12 -11.54 3.39
C GLY A 47 17.54 -10.13 3.83
N HIS A 48 17.23 -9.11 3.02
CA HIS A 48 17.50 -7.70 3.33
C HIS A 48 16.71 -7.14 4.53
N ALA A 49 15.65 -7.79 5.01
CA ALA A 49 15.13 -7.51 6.35
C ALA A 49 16.06 -8.16 7.38
N ASP A 50 17.06 -7.40 7.83
CA ASP A 50 18.18 -7.85 8.65
C ASP A 50 18.26 -7.00 9.93
N THR A 51 17.83 -7.58 11.05
CA THR A 51 17.87 -6.94 12.36
C THR A 51 18.97 -7.55 13.22
N HIS A 52 19.85 -6.70 13.76
CA HIS A 52 20.90 -7.10 14.70
C HIS A 52 20.45 -6.84 16.14
N ARG A 53 20.59 -7.84 17.01
CA ARG A 53 20.44 -7.65 18.46
C ARG A 53 21.75 -7.19 19.06
N VAL A 54 21.76 -6.00 19.66
CA VAL A 54 22.94 -5.39 20.26
C VAL A 54 22.62 -4.98 21.69
N VAL A 55 23.48 -5.32 22.63
CA VAL A 55 23.37 -4.83 24.01
C VAL A 55 24.24 -3.58 24.13
N ASP A 56 23.64 -2.46 24.54
CA ASP A 56 24.38 -1.21 24.72
C ASP A 56 25.14 -1.14 26.05
N ALA A 57 25.86 -0.04 26.28
CA ALA A 57 26.68 0.14 27.47
C ALA A 57 25.87 0.17 28.78
N GLU A 58 24.58 0.51 28.71
CA GLU A 58 23.64 0.52 29.82
C GLU A 58 22.92 -0.83 30.01
N GLY A 59 23.25 -1.84 29.20
CA GLY A 59 22.66 -3.18 29.27
C GLY A 59 21.30 -3.30 28.59
N ARG A 60 20.88 -2.32 27.78
CA ARG A 60 19.62 -2.37 27.02
C ARG A 60 19.82 -3.17 25.74
N GLU A 61 18.90 -4.09 25.46
CA GLU A 61 18.87 -4.78 24.18
C GLU A 61 18.20 -3.89 23.12
N LEU A 62 18.94 -3.63 22.04
CA LEU A 62 18.51 -2.87 20.87
C LEU A 62 18.35 -3.80 19.68
N ALA A 63 17.28 -3.59 18.92
CA ALA A 63 17.03 -4.25 17.65
C ALA A 63 17.31 -3.25 16.53
N ILE A 64 18.40 -3.46 15.78
CA ILE A 64 18.95 -2.48 14.83
C ILE A 64 18.88 -3.05 13.41
N ASP A 65 18.03 -2.48 12.57
CA ASP A 65 17.95 -2.84 11.15
C ASP A 65 19.11 -2.23 10.34
N THR A 66 19.74 -3.03 9.48
CA THR A 66 20.90 -2.61 8.66
C THR A 66 20.63 -2.69 7.15
N GLY A 67 19.63 -3.48 6.73
CA GLY A 67 19.16 -3.55 5.33
C GLY A 67 17.88 -2.75 5.11
N PHE A 68 16.72 -3.33 5.45
CA PHE A 68 15.44 -2.63 5.39
C PHE A 68 15.20 -1.76 6.61
N ILE A 69 15.36 -0.45 6.46
CA ILE A 69 15.31 0.48 7.59
C ILE A 69 14.01 1.28 7.62
N VAL A 70 13.53 1.76 6.46
CA VAL A 70 12.41 2.72 6.39
C VAL A 70 11.40 2.47 5.28
N HIS A 71 10.19 2.96 5.50
CA HIS A 71 9.07 2.98 4.55
C HIS A 71 8.20 4.23 4.76
N ASN A 72 7.16 4.42 3.93
CA ASN A 72 6.16 5.46 4.14
C ASN A 72 4.77 5.04 3.60
N GLU A 73 3.71 5.76 3.98
CA GLU A 73 2.33 5.39 3.64
C GLU A 73 1.96 5.58 2.16
N ARG A 74 2.64 6.50 1.47
CA ARG A 74 2.35 6.79 0.05
C ARG A 74 2.94 5.72 -0.87
N THR A 75 4.19 5.32 -0.64
CA THR A 75 4.96 4.51 -1.59
C THR A 75 5.11 3.04 -1.18
N TYR A 76 4.54 2.61 -0.05
CA TYR A 76 4.58 1.22 0.42
C TYR A 76 3.19 0.62 0.77
N PRO A 77 2.16 0.78 -0.08
CA PRO A 77 0.80 0.34 0.26
C PRO A 77 0.67 -1.18 0.44
N THR A 78 1.39 -1.99 -0.35
CA THR A 78 1.34 -3.45 -0.29
C THR A 78 2.03 -3.98 0.96
N LEU A 79 3.23 -3.47 1.25
CA LEU A 79 3.95 -3.83 2.47
C LEU A 79 3.16 -3.43 3.73
N LEU A 80 2.56 -2.23 3.74
CA LEU A 80 1.75 -1.78 4.86
C LEU A 80 0.46 -2.58 5.03
N ARG A 81 -0.09 -3.11 3.94
CA ARG A 81 -1.18 -4.07 4.03
C ARG A 81 -0.73 -5.34 4.75
N LEU A 82 0.41 -5.91 4.37
CA LEU A 82 0.99 -7.06 5.05
C LEU A 82 1.20 -6.77 6.54
N PHE A 83 1.80 -5.63 6.88
CA PHE A 83 2.02 -5.22 8.28
C PHE A 83 0.71 -5.13 9.07
N ARG A 84 -0.34 -4.55 8.50
CA ARG A 84 -1.67 -4.49 9.15
C ARG A 84 -2.26 -5.87 9.40
N GLU A 85 -2.15 -6.80 8.45
CA GLU A 85 -2.66 -8.17 8.59
C GLU A 85 -1.85 -9.01 9.60
N LEU A 86 -0.59 -8.63 9.82
CA LEU A 86 0.31 -9.26 10.81
C LEU A 86 0.25 -8.57 12.18
N GLY A 87 -0.31 -7.36 12.28
CA GLY A 87 -0.23 -6.55 13.50
C GLY A 87 1.20 -6.07 13.79
N VAL A 88 1.95 -5.70 12.75
CA VAL A 88 3.29 -5.10 12.85
C VAL A 88 3.14 -3.60 13.02
N GLU A 89 3.69 -3.09 14.12
CA GLU A 89 3.68 -1.67 14.43
C GLU A 89 4.87 -0.95 13.77
N THR A 90 4.67 0.34 13.48
CA THR A 90 5.69 1.19 12.88
C THR A 90 5.69 2.53 13.59
N GLN A 91 6.83 3.22 13.59
CA GLN A 91 7.01 4.51 14.24
C GLN A 91 7.62 5.55 13.28
N PRO A 92 7.41 6.86 13.50
CA PRO A 92 8.02 7.90 12.67
C PRO A 92 9.55 7.77 12.61
N SER A 93 10.14 8.09 11.47
CA SER A 93 11.58 8.09 11.21
C SER A 93 12.03 9.46 10.75
N GLU A 94 13.27 9.85 11.08
CA GLU A 94 13.88 11.08 10.58
C GLU A 94 14.68 10.78 9.31
N MET A 95 14.38 11.49 8.21
CA MET A 95 14.95 11.22 6.90
C MET A 95 15.63 12.46 6.32
N SER A 96 16.87 12.70 6.75
CA SER A 96 17.73 13.75 6.22
C SER A 96 18.96 13.17 5.55
N MET A 97 19.45 13.86 4.53
CA MET A 97 20.68 13.52 3.83
C MET A 97 21.68 14.68 3.93
N SER A 98 22.95 14.33 4.12
CA SER A 98 24.09 15.23 4.07
C SER A 98 25.07 14.83 2.98
N VAL A 99 25.83 15.82 2.52
CA VAL A 99 26.93 15.66 1.58
C VAL A 99 28.18 16.26 2.19
N ARG A 100 29.25 15.48 2.23
CA ARG A 100 30.62 15.89 2.58
C ARG A 100 31.55 15.59 1.42
N ASP A 101 32.30 16.58 0.95
CA ASP A 101 33.39 16.40 -0.02
C ASP A 101 34.71 16.80 0.64
N ASP A 102 35.59 15.82 0.88
CA ASP A 102 36.88 16.01 1.54
C ASP A 102 37.85 16.86 0.71
N ALA A 103 37.73 16.88 -0.62
CA ALA A 103 38.61 17.66 -1.50
C ALA A 103 38.29 19.16 -1.45
N SER A 104 37.00 19.52 -1.43
CA SER A 104 36.55 20.92 -1.37
C SER A 104 36.27 21.40 0.07
N GLY A 105 36.29 20.49 1.04
CA GLY A 105 35.84 20.72 2.41
C GLY A 105 34.37 21.17 2.49
N LEU A 106 33.53 20.81 1.51
CA LEU A 106 32.10 21.15 1.51
C LEU A 106 31.34 20.20 2.41
N GLU A 107 30.53 20.76 3.31
CA GLU A 107 29.52 20.02 4.06
C GLU A 107 28.19 20.76 4.01
N TYR A 108 27.09 20.05 3.75
CA TYR A 108 25.73 20.57 3.86
C TYR A 108 24.69 19.46 4.03
N ALA A 109 23.53 19.80 4.58
CA ALA A 109 22.35 18.93 4.71
C ALA A 109 21.08 19.73 4.38
N GLY A 110 20.58 19.60 3.15
CA GLY A 110 19.50 20.46 2.63
C GLY A 110 18.17 20.32 3.39
N ALA A 111 17.82 19.10 3.80
CA ALA A 111 16.57 18.80 4.50
C ALA A 111 16.48 19.41 5.91
N LEU A 112 17.62 19.83 6.49
CA LEU A 112 17.68 20.46 7.82
C LEU A 112 17.52 22.00 7.77
N GLY A 113 17.02 22.52 6.64
CA GLY A 113 16.75 23.93 6.43
C GLY A 113 18.01 24.80 6.41
N LEU A 114 17.87 26.08 6.76
CA LEU A 114 18.97 27.06 6.68
C LEU A 114 20.21 26.65 7.51
N ARG A 115 19.99 26.02 8.67
CA ARG A 115 21.09 25.57 9.54
C ARG A 115 21.89 24.42 8.92
N GLY A 116 21.25 23.56 8.14
CA GLY A 116 21.91 22.47 7.41
C GLY A 116 22.48 22.90 6.06
N LEU A 117 21.88 23.87 5.38
CA LEU A 117 22.42 24.46 4.15
C LEU A 117 23.68 25.30 4.42
N PHE A 118 23.77 25.92 5.59
CA PHE A 118 24.92 26.73 6.01
C PHE A 118 25.43 26.26 7.38
N PRO A 119 25.97 25.04 7.46
CA PRO A 119 26.39 24.45 8.73
C PRO A 119 27.59 25.20 9.32
N THR A 120 28.40 25.84 8.46
CA THR A 120 29.48 26.74 8.85
C THR A 120 29.37 28.09 8.12
N ARG A 121 30.00 29.15 8.66
CA ARG A 121 30.06 30.46 7.98
C ARG A 121 30.83 30.38 6.65
N GLY A 122 31.75 29.43 6.51
CA GLY A 122 32.53 29.23 5.29
C GLY A 122 31.68 28.90 4.06
N ASN A 123 30.50 28.29 4.24
CA ASN A 123 29.58 28.00 3.15
C ASN A 123 29.08 29.29 2.44
N LEU A 124 28.93 30.41 3.16
CA LEU A 124 28.46 31.67 2.59
C LEU A 124 29.49 32.33 1.65
N GLY A 125 30.78 32.03 1.82
CA GLY A 125 31.85 32.54 0.97
C GLY A 125 32.04 31.75 -0.34
N ARG A 126 31.29 30.65 -0.54
CA ARG A 126 31.51 29.73 -1.67
C ARG A 126 30.58 30.05 -2.84
N ALA A 127 31.04 30.89 -3.77
CA ALA A 127 30.25 31.33 -4.92
C ALA A 127 29.68 30.16 -5.75
N ALA A 128 30.47 29.10 -6.00
CA ALA A 128 30.01 27.93 -6.74
C ALA A 128 28.90 27.15 -6.00
N TYR A 129 29.01 27.04 -4.67
CA TYR A 129 27.97 26.44 -3.82
C TYR A 129 26.68 27.26 -3.84
N LEU A 130 26.76 28.57 -3.68
CA LEU A 130 25.58 29.44 -3.76
C LEU A 130 24.89 29.38 -5.13
N ARG A 131 25.68 29.32 -6.21
CA ARG A 131 25.15 29.09 -7.57
C ARG A 131 24.41 27.76 -7.67
N MET A 132 24.99 26.68 -7.14
CA MET A 132 24.37 25.35 -7.12
C MET A 132 23.00 25.35 -6.42
N LEU A 133 22.87 26.06 -5.30
CA LEU A 133 21.58 26.18 -4.60
C LEU A 133 20.49 26.80 -5.49
N GLY A 134 20.86 27.76 -6.36
CA GLY A 134 19.95 28.31 -7.37
C GLY A 134 19.63 27.34 -8.51
N GLU A 135 20.49 26.36 -8.79
CA GLU A 135 20.27 25.32 -9.79
C GLU A 135 19.30 24.22 -9.32
N VAL A 136 19.18 23.95 -8.01
CA VAL A 136 18.28 22.90 -7.47
C VAL A 136 16.81 23.13 -7.86
N PRO A 137 16.18 24.30 -7.63
CA PRO A 137 14.80 24.54 -8.06
C PRO A 137 14.63 24.52 -9.59
N ARG A 138 15.69 24.90 -10.33
CA ARG A 138 15.72 24.83 -11.79
C ARG A 138 15.70 23.38 -12.27
N PHE A 139 16.47 22.50 -11.63
CA PHE A 139 16.44 21.05 -11.84
C PHE A 139 15.05 20.47 -11.56
N HIS A 140 14.44 20.77 -10.41
CA HIS A 140 13.08 20.30 -10.10
C HIS A 140 12.04 20.69 -11.16
N ARG A 141 12.14 21.90 -11.73
CA ARG A 141 11.26 22.33 -12.83
C ARG A 141 11.55 21.60 -14.13
N ALA A 142 12.82 21.43 -14.47
CA ALA A 142 13.23 20.74 -15.69
C ALA A 142 12.84 19.25 -15.66
N ALA A 143 13.08 18.56 -14.54
CA ALA A 143 12.71 17.16 -14.33
C ALA A 143 11.20 16.95 -14.45
N ARG A 144 10.38 17.79 -13.79
CA ARG A 144 8.91 17.72 -13.92
C ARG A 144 8.41 17.97 -15.34
N ARG A 145 9.05 18.87 -16.10
CA ARG A 145 8.72 19.09 -17.51
C ARG A 145 9.04 17.86 -18.36
N LEU A 146 10.16 17.17 -18.11
CA LEU A 146 10.46 15.91 -18.78
C LEU A 146 9.35 14.89 -18.53
N LEU A 147 8.93 14.72 -17.27
CA LEU A 147 7.87 13.78 -16.91
C LEU A 147 6.51 14.12 -17.56
N ALA A 148 6.22 15.41 -17.80
CA ALA A 148 4.98 15.85 -18.46
C ALA A 148 4.97 15.66 -19.99
N THR A 149 6.12 15.39 -20.61
CA THR A 149 6.16 15.05 -22.04
C THR A 149 5.80 13.58 -22.28
N PRO A 150 5.15 13.23 -23.41
CA PRO A 150 4.89 11.85 -23.80
C PRO A 150 6.14 10.99 -23.71
N ALA A 151 5.96 9.69 -23.49
CA ALA A 151 7.07 8.74 -23.42
C ALA A 151 7.93 8.85 -24.69
N GLY A 152 9.20 9.21 -24.49
CA GLY A 152 10.22 9.38 -25.52
C GLY A 152 11.60 9.21 -24.87
N ASP A 153 12.53 8.72 -25.69
CA ASP A 153 13.91 8.24 -25.49
C ASP A 153 14.46 8.03 -24.08
N ASP A 154 15.22 6.95 -23.93
CA ASP A 154 16.01 6.56 -22.76
C ASP A 154 17.25 7.50 -22.57
N GLU A 155 17.03 8.83 -22.61
CA GLU A 155 18.06 9.85 -22.35
C GLU A 155 18.69 9.59 -20.98
N THR A 156 20.02 9.50 -20.94
CA THR A 156 20.76 9.33 -19.70
C THR A 156 20.71 10.60 -18.85
N LEU A 157 20.93 10.44 -17.54
CA LEU A 157 21.01 11.59 -16.64
C LEU A 157 22.12 12.57 -17.07
N ALA A 158 23.27 12.07 -17.54
CA ALA A 158 24.33 12.90 -18.08
C ALA A 158 23.86 13.79 -19.24
N ALA A 159 23.25 13.18 -20.26
CA ALA A 159 22.75 13.89 -21.44
C ALA A 159 21.69 14.94 -21.07
N PHE A 160 20.78 14.60 -20.15
CA PHE A 160 19.81 15.55 -19.63
C PHE A 160 20.50 16.75 -18.95
N LEU A 161 21.47 16.51 -18.08
CA LEU A 161 22.15 17.58 -17.35
C LEU A 161 22.97 18.49 -18.29
N GLU A 162 23.51 17.94 -19.38
CA GLU A 162 24.21 18.68 -20.45
C GLU A 162 23.28 19.54 -21.26
N ARG A 163 22.21 18.96 -21.78
CA ARG A 163 21.21 19.66 -22.60
C ARG A 163 20.60 20.85 -21.89
N HIS A 164 20.41 20.76 -20.57
CA HIS A 164 19.87 21.84 -19.74
C HIS A 164 20.96 22.75 -19.15
N GLY A 165 22.25 22.55 -19.47
CA GLY A 165 23.33 23.43 -19.04
C GLY A 165 23.55 23.47 -17.52
N PHE A 166 23.39 22.35 -16.81
CA PHE A 166 23.75 22.26 -15.39
C PHE A 166 25.27 22.24 -15.20
N SER A 167 25.75 23.03 -14.25
CA SER A 167 27.20 23.17 -13.98
C SER A 167 27.82 21.86 -13.51
N ALA A 168 29.11 21.65 -13.82
CA ALA A 168 29.87 20.51 -13.30
C ALA A 168 29.85 20.45 -11.76
N TYR A 169 29.82 21.62 -11.11
CA TYR A 169 29.70 21.72 -9.65
C TYR A 169 28.38 21.13 -9.14
N PHE A 170 27.25 21.42 -9.82
CA PHE A 170 25.94 20.86 -9.49
C PHE A 170 25.88 19.34 -9.71
N ARG A 171 26.46 18.84 -10.81
CA ARG A 171 26.53 17.39 -11.06
C ARG A 171 27.25 16.68 -9.92
N ARG A 172 28.45 17.15 -9.60
CA ARG A 172 29.35 16.56 -8.60
C ARG A 172 28.82 16.61 -7.17
N HIS A 173 28.26 17.74 -6.76
CA HIS A 173 27.93 17.99 -5.35
C HIS A 173 26.46 17.81 -5.01
N PHE A 174 25.56 17.69 -5.99
CA PHE A 174 24.13 17.48 -5.75
C PHE A 174 23.60 16.20 -6.42
N MET A 175 23.78 16.04 -7.73
CA MET A 175 23.18 14.93 -8.46
C MET A 175 23.85 13.59 -8.17
N GLU A 176 25.17 13.52 -8.28
CA GLU A 176 25.93 12.30 -7.99
C GLU A 176 25.67 11.80 -6.55
N PRO A 177 25.79 12.62 -5.48
CA PRO A 177 25.48 12.17 -4.12
C PRO A 177 24.03 11.70 -3.96
N MET A 178 23.06 12.35 -4.60
CA MET A 178 21.65 11.97 -4.49
C MET A 178 21.39 10.60 -5.09
N VAL A 179 21.93 10.30 -6.27
CA VAL A 179 21.72 8.99 -6.91
C VAL A 179 22.54 7.91 -6.20
N ALA A 180 23.81 8.21 -5.86
CA ALA A 180 24.69 7.31 -5.14
C ALA A 180 24.12 6.92 -3.76
N ALA A 181 23.54 7.86 -3.02
CA ALA A 181 22.94 7.57 -1.72
C ALA A 181 21.69 6.68 -1.84
N VAL A 182 20.88 6.85 -2.88
CA VAL A 182 19.62 6.09 -3.04
C VAL A 182 19.87 4.64 -3.48
N TRP A 183 20.82 4.40 -4.40
CA TRP A 183 21.07 3.06 -4.97
C TRP A 183 22.40 2.44 -4.55
N SER A 184 23.17 3.09 -3.67
CA SER A 184 24.49 2.62 -3.21
C SER A 184 25.38 2.16 -4.37
N CYS A 185 25.36 2.91 -5.48
CA CYS A 185 26.08 2.58 -6.72
C CYS A 185 27.13 3.64 -7.04
N ASP A 186 28.12 3.27 -7.83
CA ASP A 186 29.21 4.16 -8.23
C ASP A 186 28.69 5.46 -8.91
N PRO A 187 29.27 6.64 -8.62
CA PRO A 187 28.78 7.90 -9.18
C PRO A 187 28.87 7.98 -10.71
N ASP A 188 29.82 7.28 -11.34
CA ASP A 188 29.94 7.24 -12.79
C ASP A 188 28.80 6.40 -13.40
N THR A 189 28.45 5.28 -12.75
CA THR A 189 27.27 4.47 -13.11
C THR A 189 25.97 5.25 -12.91
N ALA A 190 25.88 6.06 -11.85
CA ALA A 190 24.70 6.88 -11.56
C ALA A 190 24.33 7.85 -12.70
N LEU A 191 25.30 8.35 -13.47
CA LEU A 191 25.05 9.26 -14.58
C LEU A 191 24.53 8.56 -15.85
N ALA A 192 24.72 7.23 -15.96
CA ALA A 192 24.19 6.41 -17.04
C ALA A 192 22.71 6.04 -16.84
N TYR A 193 22.13 6.30 -15.67
CA TYR A 193 20.73 5.99 -15.38
C TYR A 193 19.78 6.72 -16.32
N PRO A 194 18.70 6.06 -16.81
CA PRO A 194 17.68 6.72 -17.60
C PRO A 194 16.98 7.83 -16.80
N ALA A 195 17.08 9.07 -17.30
CA ALA A 195 16.65 10.27 -16.58
C ALA A 195 15.17 10.23 -16.19
N ARG A 196 14.31 9.76 -17.10
CA ARG A 196 12.87 9.61 -16.85
C ARG A 196 12.57 8.62 -15.72
N TYR A 197 13.27 7.49 -15.68
CA TYR A 197 13.08 6.47 -14.66
C TYR A 197 13.47 7.02 -13.27
N LEU A 198 14.64 7.65 -13.18
CA LEU A 198 15.10 8.35 -11.98
C LEU A 198 14.12 9.44 -11.53
N PHE A 199 13.66 10.30 -12.44
CA PHE A 199 12.79 11.41 -12.06
C PHE A 199 11.39 10.94 -11.65
N THR A 200 10.90 9.84 -12.24
CA THR A 200 9.65 9.21 -11.82
C THR A 200 9.79 8.71 -10.38
N PHE A 201 10.90 8.06 -10.06
CA PHE A 201 11.22 7.67 -8.69
C PHE A 201 11.26 8.87 -7.74
N LEU A 202 12.01 9.93 -8.08
CA LEU A 202 12.13 11.12 -7.24
C LEU A 202 10.76 11.82 -7.06
N GLN A 203 9.91 11.86 -8.09
CA GLN A 203 8.56 12.41 -7.98
C GLN A 203 7.70 11.59 -7.02
N HIS A 204 7.71 10.27 -7.19
CA HIS A 204 6.91 9.34 -6.40
C HIS A 204 7.24 9.44 -4.89
N HIS A 205 8.52 9.67 -4.58
CA HIS A 205 9.03 9.82 -3.21
C HIS A 205 9.04 11.27 -2.69
N GLY A 206 8.49 12.23 -3.44
CA GLY A 206 8.41 13.63 -3.02
C GLY A 206 9.77 14.36 -3.00
N MET A 207 10.77 13.86 -3.72
CA MET A 207 12.13 14.41 -3.81
C MET A 207 12.31 15.41 -4.97
N LEU A 208 11.31 15.60 -5.85
CA LEU A 208 11.29 16.67 -6.87
C LEU A 208 10.57 17.95 -6.42
N SER A 209 10.30 18.09 -5.13
CA SER A 209 9.70 19.28 -4.52
C SER A 209 10.42 19.64 -3.22
N VAL A 210 10.29 20.91 -2.81
CA VAL A 210 10.84 21.40 -1.53
C VAL A 210 9.86 21.13 -0.37
N TRP A 211 8.60 20.80 -0.70
CA TRP A 211 7.50 20.56 0.22
C TRP A 211 6.75 19.29 -0.20
N GLY A 212 6.06 18.62 0.73
CA GLY A 212 5.20 17.47 0.41
C GLY A 212 5.92 16.12 0.33
N SER A 213 7.11 16.01 0.91
CA SER A 213 7.74 14.72 1.17
C SER A 213 6.87 13.89 2.12
N PRO A 214 6.69 12.59 1.88
CA PRO A 214 5.92 11.74 2.79
C PRO A 214 6.62 11.63 4.15
N GLU A 215 5.83 11.42 5.20
CA GLU A 215 6.39 11.08 6.52
C GLU A 215 7.00 9.68 6.45
N TRP A 216 8.30 9.59 6.75
CA TRP A 216 9.03 8.33 6.82
C TRP A 216 8.77 7.63 8.14
N ARG A 217 8.80 6.31 8.11
CA ARG A 217 8.54 5.41 9.23
C ARG A 217 9.52 4.25 9.22
N THR A 218 9.72 3.63 10.37
CA THR A 218 10.49 2.40 10.55
C THR A 218 9.65 1.37 11.31
N VAL A 219 10.02 0.09 11.27
CA VAL A 219 9.33 -0.98 12.01
C VAL A 219 9.70 -0.88 13.49
N THR A 220 8.69 -0.84 14.37
CA THR A 220 8.94 -0.79 15.82
C THR A 220 9.54 -2.12 16.27
N GLY A 221 10.73 -2.07 16.87
CA GLY A 221 11.45 -3.26 17.33
C GLY A 221 12.16 -4.03 16.21
N GLY A 222 12.26 -3.48 15.00
CA GLY A 222 13.05 -4.03 13.91
C GLY A 222 12.26 -4.89 12.91
N SER A 223 12.75 -4.94 11.67
CA SER A 223 12.11 -5.57 10.52
C SER A 223 11.91 -7.08 10.67
N HIS A 224 12.73 -7.78 11.46
CA HIS A 224 12.52 -9.21 11.78
C HIS A 224 11.11 -9.50 12.33
N ALA A 225 10.47 -8.51 12.97
CA ALA A 225 9.14 -8.64 13.56
C ALA A 225 8.06 -9.10 12.55
N TYR A 226 8.11 -8.65 11.29
CA TYR A 226 7.16 -9.13 10.28
C TYR A 226 7.58 -10.49 9.72
N VAL A 227 8.88 -10.72 9.57
CA VAL A 227 9.46 -11.99 9.08
C VAL A 227 9.03 -13.14 9.97
N GLU A 228 9.22 -13.01 11.29
CA GLU A 228 8.83 -14.01 12.27
C GLU A 228 7.31 -14.27 12.28
N ARG A 229 6.50 -13.21 12.14
CA ARG A 229 5.04 -13.33 12.10
C ARG A 229 4.53 -14.03 10.84
N VAL A 230 5.18 -13.85 9.70
CA VAL A 230 4.87 -14.63 8.48
C VAL A 230 5.30 -16.07 8.70
N ALA A 231 6.54 -16.31 9.12
CA ALA A 231 7.08 -17.66 9.32
C ALA A 231 6.23 -18.49 10.28
N ALA A 232 5.76 -17.89 11.39
CA ALA A 232 4.89 -18.55 12.36
C ALA A 232 3.51 -18.97 11.82
N ARG A 233 3.10 -18.45 10.65
CA ARG A 233 1.85 -18.84 9.97
C ARG A 233 2.06 -19.92 8.90
N LEU A 234 3.31 -20.26 8.57
CA LEU A 234 3.63 -21.25 7.56
C LEU A 234 3.81 -22.64 8.20
N PRO A 235 3.29 -23.71 7.57
CA PRO A 235 3.38 -25.05 8.12
C PRO A 235 4.77 -25.68 7.97
N ASP A 236 5.54 -25.27 6.95
CA ASP A 236 6.86 -25.82 6.63
C ASP A 236 7.80 -24.69 6.16
N VAL A 237 8.85 -24.44 6.95
CA VAL A 237 9.88 -23.44 6.69
C VAL A 237 11.24 -24.09 6.86
N ARG A 238 12.07 -24.04 5.82
CA ARG A 238 13.34 -24.76 5.74
C ARG A 238 14.47 -23.79 5.48
N THR A 239 15.17 -23.41 6.54
CA THR A 239 16.41 -22.63 6.49
C THR A 239 17.62 -23.52 6.22
N GLY A 240 18.74 -22.95 5.80
CA GLY A 240 19.95 -23.71 5.44
C GLY A 240 19.74 -24.68 4.26
N THR A 241 18.66 -24.53 3.50
CA THR A 241 18.20 -25.47 2.48
C THR A 241 18.23 -24.78 1.12
N LYS A 242 19.45 -24.59 0.61
CA LYS A 242 19.66 -23.97 -0.70
C LYS A 242 19.08 -24.82 -1.82
N VAL A 243 18.19 -24.25 -2.63
CA VAL A 243 17.73 -24.90 -3.86
C VAL A 243 18.81 -24.80 -4.93
N THR A 244 19.18 -25.94 -5.52
CA THR A 244 20.26 -26.04 -6.52
C THR A 244 19.75 -26.33 -7.93
N ALA A 245 18.60 -26.99 -8.05
CA ALA A 245 17.97 -27.26 -9.35
C ALA A 245 16.44 -27.15 -9.29
N LEU A 246 15.86 -26.65 -10.38
CA LEU A 246 14.44 -26.50 -10.62
C LEU A 246 14.12 -26.98 -12.03
N ARG A 247 13.30 -28.02 -12.15
CA ARG A 247 12.90 -28.62 -13.43
C ARG A 247 11.38 -28.61 -13.56
N GLU A 248 10.87 -27.93 -14.58
CA GLU A 248 9.44 -27.98 -14.90
C GLU A 248 9.10 -29.34 -15.55
N LEU A 249 8.04 -29.97 -15.06
CA LEU A 249 7.52 -31.25 -15.56
C LEU A 249 6.15 -31.06 -16.20
N ALA A 250 5.63 -32.09 -16.89
CA ALA A 250 4.30 -32.07 -17.47
C ALA A 250 3.18 -31.79 -16.44
N HIS A 251 3.36 -32.27 -15.21
CA HIS A 251 2.38 -32.19 -14.12
C HIS A 251 3.04 -31.75 -12.79
N GLY A 252 3.75 -30.62 -12.81
CA GLY A 252 4.34 -30.04 -11.61
C GLY A 252 5.73 -29.48 -11.87
N VAL A 253 6.45 -29.23 -10.78
CA VAL A 253 7.84 -28.80 -10.77
C VAL A 253 8.60 -29.67 -9.79
N GLU A 254 9.79 -30.07 -10.18
CA GLU A 254 10.71 -30.83 -9.35
C GLU A 254 11.84 -29.91 -8.88
N LEU A 255 12.09 -29.94 -7.57
CA LEU A 255 13.06 -29.11 -6.87
C LEU A 255 14.11 -30.01 -6.24
N THR A 256 15.39 -29.68 -6.41
CA THR A 256 16.50 -30.35 -5.74
C THR A 256 17.24 -29.38 -4.82
N ASP A 257 17.42 -29.77 -3.55
CA ASP A 257 18.16 -28.97 -2.57
C ASP A 257 19.68 -29.24 -2.60
N GLY A 258 20.43 -28.53 -1.75
CA GLY A 258 21.89 -28.66 -1.64
C GLY A 258 22.37 -30.01 -1.12
N ASN A 259 21.48 -30.81 -0.52
CA ASN A 259 21.77 -32.16 -0.04
C ASN A 259 21.43 -33.23 -1.11
N GLY A 260 20.92 -32.81 -2.27
CA GLY A 260 20.47 -33.70 -3.34
C GLY A 260 19.07 -34.29 -3.11
N VAL A 261 18.35 -33.85 -2.08
CA VAL A 261 16.95 -34.26 -1.85
C VAL A 261 16.08 -33.63 -2.93
N THR A 262 15.25 -34.47 -3.55
CA THR A 262 14.38 -34.04 -4.65
C THR A 262 12.91 -34.18 -4.25
N GLU A 263 12.16 -33.10 -4.40
CA GLU A 263 10.73 -33.01 -4.06
C GLU A 263 9.90 -32.42 -5.20
N ARG A 264 8.61 -32.78 -5.23
CA ARG A 264 7.67 -32.30 -6.24
C ARG A 264 6.63 -31.36 -5.68
N PHE A 265 6.33 -30.33 -6.46
CA PHE A 265 5.34 -29.29 -6.18
C PHE A 265 4.45 -29.08 -7.40
N ASP A 266 3.24 -28.57 -7.19
CA ASP A 266 2.33 -28.23 -8.29
C ASP A 266 2.81 -26.97 -9.02
N ALA A 267 3.36 -26.02 -8.26
CA ALA A 267 3.91 -24.76 -8.71
C ALA A 267 5.00 -24.25 -7.76
N VAL A 268 5.78 -23.27 -8.21
CA VAL A 268 6.90 -22.65 -7.49
C VAL A 268 6.92 -21.14 -7.73
N VAL A 269 7.09 -20.38 -6.65
CA VAL A 269 7.48 -18.97 -6.71
C VAL A 269 8.98 -18.87 -6.47
N VAL A 270 9.72 -18.33 -7.44
CA VAL A 270 11.15 -18.08 -7.34
C VAL A 270 11.37 -16.63 -6.90
N ALA A 271 11.62 -16.44 -5.61
CA ALA A 271 11.77 -15.13 -4.95
C ALA A 271 13.23 -14.78 -4.60
N THR A 272 14.17 -15.21 -5.44
CA THR A 272 15.62 -14.99 -5.32
C THR A 272 16.13 -13.92 -6.29
N HIS A 273 17.41 -13.54 -6.20
CA HIS A 273 18.00 -12.63 -7.19
C HIS A 273 18.04 -13.28 -8.59
N PRO A 274 17.95 -12.51 -9.70
CA PRO A 274 17.86 -13.05 -11.05
C PRO A 274 18.99 -14.01 -11.44
N HIS A 275 20.22 -13.73 -11.02
CA HIS A 275 21.36 -14.62 -11.28
C HIS A 275 21.23 -15.95 -10.51
N GLN A 276 20.69 -15.94 -9.28
CA GLN A 276 20.43 -17.14 -8.48
C GLN A 276 19.28 -17.94 -9.09
N ALA A 277 18.21 -17.26 -9.50
CA ALA A 277 17.06 -17.83 -10.19
C ALA A 277 17.50 -18.50 -11.50
N LEU A 278 18.35 -17.86 -12.30
CA LEU A 278 18.86 -18.43 -13.54
C LEU A 278 19.76 -19.64 -13.29
N ALA A 279 20.61 -19.60 -12.26
CA ALA A 279 21.51 -20.69 -11.91
C ALA A 279 20.80 -21.96 -11.43
N MET A 280 19.61 -21.84 -10.82
CA MET A 280 18.83 -23.00 -10.38
C MET A 280 17.95 -23.60 -11.47
N LEU A 281 17.66 -22.90 -12.57
CA LEU A 281 16.86 -23.49 -13.65
C LEU A 281 17.66 -24.59 -14.34
N ALA A 282 17.14 -25.82 -14.34
CA ALA A 282 17.80 -26.95 -15.00
C ALA A 282 17.84 -26.79 -16.53
N GLU A 283 16.78 -26.23 -17.10
CA GLU A 283 16.60 -26.03 -18.55
C GLU A 283 16.02 -24.64 -18.83
N PRO A 284 16.78 -23.54 -18.62
CA PRO A 284 16.24 -22.21 -18.80
C PRO A 284 15.86 -21.97 -20.26
N THR A 285 14.76 -21.26 -20.51
CA THR A 285 14.37 -20.84 -21.87
C THR A 285 15.32 -19.76 -22.39
N ALA A 286 15.29 -19.50 -23.71
CA ALA A 286 16.05 -18.39 -24.29
C ALA A 286 15.66 -17.04 -23.67
N THR A 287 14.36 -16.83 -23.43
CA THR A 287 13.83 -15.62 -22.76
C THR A 287 14.31 -15.52 -21.32
N GLN A 288 14.30 -16.61 -20.55
CA GLN A 288 14.79 -16.61 -19.17
C GLN A 288 16.28 -16.26 -19.10
N ARG A 289 17.12 -16.84 -19.98
CA ARG A 289 18.55 -16.48 -20.05
C ARG A 289 18.77 -15.01 -20.37
N GLU A 290 18.09 -14.51 -21.40
CA GLU A 290 18.23 -13.13 -21.87
C GLU A 290 17.77 -12.11 -20.81
N VAL A 291 16.56 -12.31 -20.26
CA VAL A 291 15.94 -11.33 -19.35
C VAL A 291 16.57 -11.39 -17.97
N LEU A 292 16.72 -12.57 -17.36
CA LEU A 292 17.29 -12.68 -16.02
C LEU A 292 18.79 -12.35 -16.02
N GLY A 293 19.50 -12.66 -17.11
CA GLY A 293 20.92 -12.34 -17.26
C GLY A 293 21.22 -10.84 -17.43
N ALA A 294 20.26 -10.05 -17.89
CA ALA A 294 20.39 -8.59 -18.05
C ALA A 294 20.08 -7.80 -16.77
N LEU A 295 19.64 -8.45 -15.70
CA LEU A 295 19.31 -7.83 -14.42
C LEU A 295 20.49 -7.97 -13.45
N GLU A 296 21.48 -7.10 -13.62
CA GLU A 296 22.72 -7.12 -12.85
C GLU A 296 22.57 -6.55 -11.44
N TYR A 297 23.45 -7.00 -10.55
CA TYR A 297 23.53 -6.58 -9.15
C TYR A 297 24.97 -6.21 -8.80
N SER A 298 25.11 -5.23 -7.90
CA SER A 298 26.39 -4.86 -7.29
C SER A 298 26.41 -5.30 -5.84
N ALA A 299 27.44 -6.04 -5.45
CA ALA A 299 27.72 -6.37 -4.07
C ALA A 299 28.33 -5.16 -3.33
N ASN A 300 27.89 -4.93 -2.10
CA ASN A 300 28.32 -3.87 -1.22
C ASN A 300 28.50 -4.41 0.20
N THR A 301 29.72 -4.27 0.74
CA THR A 301 30.00 -4.56 2.14
C THR A 301 29.46 -3.44 3.04
N ALA A 302 28.61 -3.81 3.99
CA ALA A 302 28.06 -2.95 5.03
C ALA A 302 28.65 -3.33 6.39
N GLN A 303 29.12 -2.33 7.15
CA GLN A 303 29.61 -2.53 8.51
C GLN A 303 28.76 -1.76 9.51
N LEU A 304 28.16 -2.46 10.47
CA LEU A 304 27.51 -1.88 11.66
C LEU A 304 28.59 -1.58 12.69
N HIS A 305 28.68 -0.33 13.15
CA HIS A 305 29.73 0.14 14.07
C HIS A 305 29.28 1.35 14.90
N THR A 306 30.14 1.81 15.81
CA THR A 306 29.92 3.01 16.65
C THR A 306 30.89 4.17 16.38
N ASP A 307 31.80 4.02 15.39
CA ASP A 307 32.74 5.08 14.99
C ASP A 307 32.06 6.33 14.39
N ALA A 308 31.83 7.33 15.23
CA ALA A 308 31.22 8.60 14.83
C ALA A 308 32.14 9.54 14.02
N SER A 309 33.41 9.18 13.76
CA SER A 309 34.33 9.99 12.95
C SER A 309 33.93 10.01 11.46
N LEU A 310 33.11 9.05 11.04
CA LEU A 310 32.57 8.91 9.68
C LEU A 310 31.46 9.93 9.38
N LEU A 311 30.83 10.50 10.41
CA LEU A 311 29.81 11.55 10.26
C LEU A 311 30.43 12.88 9.82
N PRO A 312 29.63 13.83 9.28
CA PRO A 312 30.10 15.19 8.99
C PRO A 312 30.76 15.86 10.21
N GLN A 313 31.82 16.63 9.94
CA GLN A 313 32.57 17.35 10.97
C GLN A 313 31.72 18.48 11.56
N ALA A 314 30.98 19.20 10.71
CA ALA A 314 30.02 20.19 11.15
C ALA A 314 28.78 19.50 11.72
N GLN A 315 28.56 19.63 13.02
CA GLN A 315 27.41 19.03 13.71
C GLN A 315 26.06 19.38 13.07
N ARG A 316 25.94 20.59 12.50
CA ARG A 316 24.72 21.05 11.81
C ARG A 316 24.48 20.40 10.44
N ALA A 317 25.47 19.69 9.91
CA ALA A 317 25.37 18.90 8.69
C ALA A 317 25.14 17.41 8.98
N ARG A 318 25.20 16.95 10.24
CA ARG A 318 24.94 15.53 10.57
C ARG A 318 23.47 15.20 10.31
N ALA A 319 23.26 14.20 9.46
CA ALA A 319 21.95 13.78 8.98
C ALA A 319 21.78 12.27 9.18
N SER A 320 20.59 11.76 8.85
CA SER A 320 20.35 10.31 8.87
C SER A 320 21.20 9.57 7.83
N TRP A 321 21.41 10.15 6.65
CA TRP A 321 22.19 9.56 5.55
C TRP A 321 23.35 10.49 5.24
N ASN A 322 24.58 10.01 5.31
CA ASN A 322 25.76 10.87 5.21
C ASN A 322 26.66 10.39 4.07
N PHE A 323 26.55 11.06 2.93
CA PHE A 323 27.41 10.80 1.79
C PHE A 323 28.77 11.48 2.00
N ARG A 324 29.84 10.71 1.85
CA ARG A 324 31.22 11.20 1.91
C ARG A 324 31.93 10.91 0.60
N ARG A 325 32.42 11.96 -0.04
CA ARG A 325 33.36 11.87 -1.16
C ARG A 325 34.78 12.02 -0.63
N ARG A 326 35.59 11.01 -0.88
CA ARG A 326 37.01 10.98 -0.50
C ARG A 326 37.87 11.58 -1.60
N THR A 327 39.07 12.03 -1.22
CA THR A 327 40.09 12.58 -2.13
C THR A 327 40.80 11.50 -2.95
N ASP A 328 40.90 10.28 -2.40
CA ASP A 328 41.67 9.13 -2.91
C ASP A 328 40.82 8.06 -3.61
N ALA A 329 39.49 8.20 -3.56
CA ALA A 329 38.56 7.21 -4.09
C ALA A 329 38.13 7.57 -5.51
N ALA A 330 38.91 7.15 -6.51
CA ALA A 330 38.37 6.97 -7.85
C ALA A 330 37.30 5.87 -7.77
N GLY A 331 36.02 6.25 -7.93
CA GLY A 331 34.91 5.31 -8.10
C GLY A 331 34.55 4.45 -6.88
N ARG A 332 34.56 5.00 -5.65
CA ARG A 332 33.95 4.32 -4.50
C ARG A 332 33.09 5.28 -3.69
N VAL A 333 31.81 4.94 -3.56
CA VAL A 333 30.84 5.66 -2.73
C VAL A 333 31.03 5.26 -1.27
N THR A 334 31.10 6.26 -0.39
CA THR A 334 31.01 6.04 1.06
C THR A 334 29.74 6.68 1.58
N VAL A 335 28.83 5.88 2.11
CA VAL A 335 27.59 6.37 2.74
C VAL A 335 27.48 5.76 4.13
N THR A 336 27.35 6.62 5.13
CA THR A 336 27.12 6.24 6.52
C THR A 336 25.72 6.61 6.96
N TYR A 337 24.94 5.62 7.37
CA TYR A 337 23.59 5.77 7.88
C TYR A 337 23.63 5.85 9.41
N ASP A 338 23.03 6.89 9.98
CA ASP A 338 22.83 7.02 11.42
C ASP A 338 21.55 6.27 11.82
N LEU A 339 21.73 5.02 12.25
CA LEU A 339 20.64 4.12 12.59
C LEU A 339 19.96 4.53 13.90
N THR A 340 20.70 5.15 14.83
CA THR A 340 20.11 5.73 16.05
C THR A 340 19.05 6.77 15.69
N ARG A 341 19.34 7.67 14.74
CA ARG A 341 18.37 8.67 14.25
C ARG A 341 17.24 8.06 13.43
N LEU A 342 17.59 7.21 12.46
CA LEU A 342 16.63 6.59 11.54
C LEU A 342 15.60 5.74 12.28
N GLN A 343 16.05 4.96 13.26
CA GLN A 343 15.22 4.01 13.97
C GLN A 343 14.70 4.55 15.30
N ARG A 344 15.11 5.77 15.70
CA ARG A 344 14.84 6.37 17.02
C ARG A 344 15.18 5.42 18.16
N LEU A 345 16.38 4.84 18.09
CA LEU A 345 16.86 3.93 19.12
C LEU A 345 16.94 4.68 20.46
N PRO A 346 16.48 4.09 21.57
CA PRO A 346 16.45 4.76 22.87
C PRO A 346 17.83 4.74 23.54
N THR A 347 18.84 5.34 22.90
CA THR A 347 20.24 5.37 23.35
C THR A 347 20.95 6.64 22.90
N GLU A 348 21.99 7.04 23.62
CA GLU A 348 22.86 8.17 23.27
C GLU A 348 24.03 7.74 22.37
N THR A 349 24.32 6.43 22.30
CA THR A 349 25.35 5.88 21.42
C THR A 349 24.90 5.96 19.97
N ALA A 350 25.75 6.51 19.10
CA ALA A 350 25.53 6.50 17.67
C ALA A 350 25.84 5.11 17.10
N TYR A 351 24.80 4.39 16.70
CA TYR A 351 24.92 3.15 15.93
C TYR A 351 24.81 3.51 14.46
N LEU A 352 25.84 3.15 13.70
CA LEU A 352 26.01 3.55 12.32
C LEU A 352 26.18 2.33 11.44
N VAL A 353 25.67 2.36 10.22
CA VAL A 353 26.08 1.41 9.18
C VAL A 353 26.73 2.16 8.03
N THR A 354 27.94 1.76 7.67
CA THR A 354 28.69 2.35 6.55
C THR A 354 28.77 1.36 5.39
N LEU A 355 28.37 1.83 4.21
CA LEU A 355 28.57 1.14 2.94
C LEU A 355 29.72 1.80 2.18
N GLY A 356 30.64 0.98 1.66
CA GLY A 356 31.80 1.39 0.90
C GLY A 356 32.77 2.26 1.71
N GLY A 357 33.86 1.70 2.18
CA GLY A 357 34.79 2.40 3.08
C GLY A 357 35.16 1.59 4.31
N THR A 358 35.24 0.27 4.16
CA THR A 358 35.64 -0.66 5.22
C THR A 358 37.05 -0.38 5.75
N ASP A 359 37.88 0.29 4.95
CA ASP A 359 39.20 0.78 5.30
C ASP A 359 39.18 2.01 6.23
N LEU A 360 38.02 2.68 6.38
CA LEU A 360 37.87 3.90 7.17
C LEU A 360 37.30 3.66 8.56
N VAL A 361 36.55 2.58 8.76
CA VAL A 361 35.88 2.28 10.03
C VAL A 361 36.93 1.73 11.01
N ASP A 362 36.99 2.29 12.21
CA ASP A 362 37.83 1.72 13.28
C ASP A 362 37.41 0.26 13.56
N PRO A 363 38.28 -0.75 13.30
CA PRO A 363 37.96 -2.16 13.50
C PRO A 363 37.53 -2.50 14.93
N ALA A 364 37.98 -1.74 15.94
CA ALA A 364 37.61 -1.96 17.33
C ALA A 364 36.14 -1.60 17.64
N THR A 365 35.49 -0.84 16.76
CA THR A 365 34.10 -0.38 16.93
C THR A 365 33.10 -1.19 16.10
N VAL A 366 33.57 -2.12 15.26
CA VAL A 366 32.73 -2.93 14.38
C VAL A 366 31.96 -3.96 15.20
N ILE A 367 30.65 -3.96 15.04
CA ILE A 367 29.71 -4.88 15.69
C ILE A 367 29.37 -6.04 14.74
N ALA A 368 29.13 -5.73 13.46
CA ALA A 368 28.82 -6.74 12.45
C ALA A 368 29.21 -6.27 11.05
N THR A 369 29.56 -7.24 10.19
CA THR A 369 29.78 -7.03 8.76
C THR A 369 28.77 -7.86 7.98
N ARG A 370 28.21 -7.28 6.91
CA ARG A 370 27.22 -7.91 6.02
C ARG A 370 27.55 -7.60 4.56
N GLU A 371 27.26 -8.55 3.69
CA GLU A 371 27.28 -8.34 2.25
C GLU A 371 25.84 -8.18 1.76
N TYR A 372 25.55 -7.06 1.11
CA TYR A 372 24.26 -6.80 0.48
C TYR A 372 24.45 -6.63 -1.02
N GLU A 373 23.43 -6.97 -1.80
CA GLU A 373 23.45 -6.78 -3.25
C GLU A 373 22.35 -5.81 -3.66
N HIS A 374 22.70 -4.82 -4.48
CA HIS A 374 21.75 -3.81 -4.98
C HIS A 374 21.62 -3.93 -6.50
N PRO A 375 20.40 -3.82 -7.06
CA PRO A 375 20.19 -3.90 -8.50
C PRO A 375 20.80 -2.70 -9.23
N LEU A 376 21.34 -2.94 -10.42
CA LEU A 376 21.86 -1.91 -11.32
C LEU A 376 20.82 -1.57 -12.39
N TYR A 377 20.48 -0.28 -12.50
CA TYR A 377 19.53 0.21 -13.51
C TYR A 377 20.25 0.82 -14.71
N THR A 378 20.30 0.05 -15.79
CA THR A 378 20.77 0.49 -17.10
C THR A 378 19.58 0.49 -18.08
N PRO A 379 19.70 1.12 -19.26
CA PRO A 379 18.69 0.98 -20.32
C PRO A 379 18.34 -0.48 -20.62
N GLU A 380 19.35 -1.36 -20.65
CA GLU A 380 19.21 -2.79 -20.90
C GLU A 380 18.44 -3.48 -19.78
N SER A 381 18.77 -3.21 -18.50
CA SER A 381 18.10 -3.85 -17.37
C SER A 381 16.64 -3.38 -17.24
N ILE A 382 16.33 -2.11 -17.56
CA ILE A 382 14.95 -1.61 -17.62
C ILE A 382 14.17 -2.24 -18.79
N ALA A 383 14.79 -2.43 -19.95
CA ALA A 383 14.17 -3.13 -21.07
C ALA A 383 13.88 -4.60 -20.73
N ALA A 384 14.80 -5.28 -20.04
CA ALA A 384 14.61 -6.63 -19.53
C ALA A 384 13.49 -6.69 -18.49
N GLN A 385 13.43 -5.74 -17.55
CA GLN A 385 12.38 -5.66 -16.53
C GLN A 385 10.97 -5.64 -17.15
N ARG A 386 10.77 -4.92 -18.27
CA ARG A 386 9.47 -4.90 -18.99
C ARG A 386 9.07 -6.25 -19.58
N ARG A 387 10.02 -7.15 -19.78
CA ARG A 387 9.84 -8.49 -20.36
C ARG A 387 9.76 -9.61 -19.31
N LEU A 388 9.94 -9.30 -18.02
CA LEU A 388 9.84 -10.29 -16.93
C LEU A 388 8.60 -11.19 -16.99
N PRO A 389 7.38 -10.70 -17.31
CA PRO A 389 6.21 -11.58 -17.41
C PRO A 389 6.32 -12.71 -18.45
N ALA A 390 7.21 -12.56 -19.44
CA ALA A 390 7.47 -13.59 -20.44
C ALA A 390 8.41 -14.70 -19.94
N CYS A 391 9.06 -14.54 -18.78
CA CYS A 391 9.86 -15.58 -18.14
C CYS A 391 9.00 -16.60 -17.39
N ASP A 392 7.80 -16.20 -16.95
CA ASP A 392 6.89 -17.04 -16.19
C ASP A 392 6.31 -18.17 -17.05
N SER A 393 6.04 -19.30 -16.39
CA SER A 393 5.22 -20.38 -16.94
C SER A 393 3.91 -20.52 -16.16
N ASP A 394 3.17 -21.60 -16.41
CA ASP A 394 1.97 -21.96 -15.66
C ASP A 394 2.30 -22.41 -14.24
N ARG A 395 3.58 -22.73 -13.96
CA ARG A 395 4.02 -23.34 -12.71
C ARG A 395 5.22 -22.66 -12.07
N ILE A 396 6.09 -22.02 -12.84
CA ILE A 396 7.25 -21.30 -12.32
C ILE A 396 6.99 -19.81 -12.52
N VAL A 397 6.92 -19.07 -11.42
CA VAL A 397 6.67 -17.62 -11.45
C VAL A 397 7.77 -16.90 -10.68
N PHE A 398 8.33 -15.85 -11.27
CA PHE A 398 9.42 -15.10 -10.68
C PHE A 398 8.90 -13.91 -9.86
N ALA A 399 9.52 -13.69 -8.71
CA ALA A 399 9.22 -12.56 -7.83
C ALA A 399 10.51 -11.97 -7.27
N GLY A 400 10.48 -10.68 -6.93
CA GLY A 400 11.62 -10.00 -6.34
C GLY A 400 11.57 -8.50 -6.61
N ALA A 401 12.34 -7.75 -5.82
CA ALA A 401 12.36 -6.29 -5.88
C ALA A 401 12.80 -5.74 -7.26
N TYR A 402 13.49 -6.55 -8.08
CA TYR A 402 13.84 -6.26 -9.47
C TYR A 402 12.63 -6.13 -10.42
N HIS A 403 11.39 -6.37 -9.96
CA HIS A 403 10.15 -6.01 -10.67
C HIS A 403 9.77 -4.52 -10.56
N GLY A 404 10.58 -3.71 -9.87
CA GLY A 404 10.38 -2.27 -9.75
C GLY A 404 11.68 -1.54 -9.47
N TRP A 405 11.69 -0.64 -8.50
CA TRP A 405 12.87 0.18 -8.15
C TRP A 405 13.84 -0.49 -7.18
N GLY A 406 13.61 -1.76 -6.81
CA GLY A 406 14.51 -2.50 -5.92
C GLY A 406 14.19 -2.32 -4.44
N PHE A 407 13.05 -1.71 -4.11
CA PHE A 407 12.64 -1.47 -2.73
C PHE A 407 11.75 -2.59 -2.19
N HIS A 408 11.51 -2.56 -0.87
CA HIS A 408 10.68 -3.56 -0.20
C HIS A 408 9.23 -3.59 -0.69
N GLU A 409 8.66 -2.45 -1.10
CA GLU A 409 7.34 -2.43 -1.75
C GLU A 409 7.35 -3.20 -3.07
N ASP A 410 8.38 -3.05 -3.88
CA ASP A 410 8.48 -3.76 -5.17
C ASP A 410 8.57 -5.26 -4.95
N GLY A 411 9.34 -5.68 -3.94
CA GLY A 411 9.39 -7.06 -3.50
C GLY A 411 8.01 -7.56 -3.03
N ALA A 412 7.35 -6.87 -2.10
CA ALA A 412 6.04 -7.26 -1.61
C ALA A 412 4.99 -7.34 -2.74
N ARG A 413 4.94 -6.32 -3.61
CA ARG A 413 4.05 -6.27 -4.78
C ARG A 413 4.31 -7.42 -5.74
N SER A 414 5.57 -7.72 -6.04
CA SER A 414 5.92 -8.84 -6.93
C SER A 414 5.54 -10.20 -6.33
N GLY A 415 5.73 -10.39 -5.02
CA GLY A 415 5.32 -11.62 -4.33
C GLY A 415 3.81 -11.84 -4.36
N ALA A 416 3.04 -10.78 -4.13
CA ALA A 416 1.58 -10.81 -4.26
C ALA A 416 1.15 -11.13 -5.70
N ALA A 417 1.73 -10.47 -6.70
CA ALA A 417 1.45 -10.72 -8.10
C ALA A 417 1.80 -12.15 -8.53
N ALA A 418 2.89 -12.72 -7.99
CA ALA A 418 3.27 -14.09 -8.26
C ALA A 418 2.26 -15.11 -7.70
N ALA A 419 1.77 -14.88 -6.48
CA ALA A 419 0.69 -15.67 -5.91
C ALA A 419 -0.60 -15.56 -6.77
N GLU A 420 -0.96 -14.37 -7.23
CA GLU A 420 -2.12 -14.15 -8.10
C GLU A 420 -1.98 -14.83 -9.47
N ARG A 421 -0.79 -14.82 -10.06
CA ARG A 421 -0.46 -15.53 -11.31
C ARG A 421 -0.71 -17.03 -11.21
N LEU A 422 -0.44 -17.61 -10.04
CA LEU A 422 -0.71 -19.02 -9.71
C LEU A 422 -2.17 -19.29 -9.32
N GLY A 423 -3.03 -18.27 -9.29
CA GLY A 423 -4.45 -18.38 -9.00
C GLY A 423 -4.84 -18.17 -7.54
N PHE A 424 -3.95 -17.63 -6.71
CA PHE A 424 -4.24 -17.29 -5.31
C PHE A 424 -4.60 -15.81 -5.17
N SER A 425 -5.77 -15.50 -4.62
CA SER A 425 -6.21 -14.12 -4.42
C SER A 425 -5.79 -13.58 -3.06
N TRP A 426 -5.07 -12.46 -3.02
CA TRP A 426 -4.91 -11.69 -1.78
C TRP A 426 -6.10 -10.75 -1.61
N GLU A 427 -7.28 -11.30 -1.29
CA GLU A 427 -8.49 -10.52 -1.08
C GLU A 427 -8.31 -9.54 0.09
N ALA A 428 -8.56 -8.25 -0.14
CA ALA A 428 -8.60 -7.27 0.94
C ALA A 428 -9.61 -7.74 2.02
N PRO A 429 -9.41 -7.42 3.31
CA PRO A 429 -10.38 -7.78 4.37
C PRO A 429 -11.83 -7.33 4.08
N ASN A 430 -11.98 -6.37 3.18
CA ASN A 430 -13.26 -5.81 2.71
C ASN A 430 -13.48 -6.04 1.20
N ALA A 431 -12.81 -7.01 0.58
CA ALA A 431 -13.13 -7.42 -0.78
C ALA A 431 -14.57 -7.93 -0.80
N VAL A 432 -15.37 -7.31 -1.67
CA VAL A 432 -16.72 -7.76 -1.93
C VAL A 432 -16.60 -8.82 -3.01
N PRO A 433 -16.99 -10.08 -2.77
CA PRO A 433 -16.89 -11.12 -3.78
C PRO A 433 -17.65 -10.72 -5.05
N ARG A 434 -17.19 -11.21 -6.21
CA ARG A 434 -17.93 -11.13 -7.48
C ARG A 434 -19.36 -11.64 -7.30
N GLY A 435 -20.33 -10.73 -7.30
CA GLY A 435 -21.73 -11.03 -7.00
C GLY A 435 -22.30 -10.40 -5.72
N GLY A 436 -21.50 -9.67 -4.95
CA GLY A 436 -21.90 -8.95 -3.74
C GLY A 436 -21.81 -9.80 -2.46
N ARG A 437 -21.62 -9.14 -1.32
CA ARG A 437 -21.65 -9.74 0.03
C ARG A 437 -23.00 -9.51 0.68
N VAL A 438 -23.60 -10.57 1.23
CA VAL A 438 -24.95 -10.50 1.85
C VAL A 438 -24.84 -10.56 3.36
N TYR A 439 -25.49 -9.64 4.05
CA TYR A 439 -25.58 -9.61 5.50
C TYR A 439 -26.97 -10.03 5.97
N THR A 440 -27.02 -10.82 7.04
CA THR A 440 -28.24 -10.94 7.84
C THR A 440 -28.24 -9.81 8.86
N THR A 441 -29.12 -8.84 8.67
CA THR A 441 -29.12 -7.59 9.44
C THR A 441 -30.30 -7.51 10.40
N THR A 442 -30.11 -6.81 11.52
CA THR A 442 -31.16 -6.40 12.45
C THR A 442 -31.18 -4.88 12.45
N ILE A 443 -32.33 -4.33 12.10
CA ILE A 443 -32.58 -2.90 12.15
C ILE A 443 -33.33 -2.59 13.44
N ARG A 444 -32.83 -1.65 14.25
CA ARG A 444 -33.43 -1.22 15.51
C ARG A 444 -33.65 0.28 15.48
N HIS A 445 -34.84 0.70 15.90
CA HIS A 445 -35.18 2.09 16.12
C HIS A 445 -35.51 2.29 17.59
N ALA A 446 -34.94 3.32 18.20
CA ALA A 446 -35.18 3.69 19.59
C ALA A 446 -35.46 5.20 19.67
N ARG A 447 -36.45 5.58 20.47
CA ARG A 447 -36.79 6.97 20.81
C ARG A 447 -36.87 7.09 22.33
N ARG A 448 -36.37 8.18 22.89
CA ARG A 448 -36.37 8.44 24.35
C ARG A 448 -37.69 9.04 24.86
N ALA A 449 -38.37 9.90 24.09
CA ALA A 449 -39.62 10.52 24.49
C ALA A 449 -40.67 10.57 23.35
N PRO A 450 -41.80 9.83 23.45
CA PRO A 450 -42.07 8.76 24.42
C PRO A 450 -41.12 7.57 24.21
N ARG A 451 -40.73 6.87 25.29
CA ARG A 451 -39.79 5.74 25.21
C ARG A 451 -40.38 4.60 24.38
N ARG A 452 -39.83 4.40 23.18
CA ARG A 452 -40.27 3.35 22.25
C ARG A 452 -39.07 2.73 21.58
N THR A 453 -39.09 1.41 21.43
CA THR A 453 -38.08 0.67 20.68
C THR A 453 -38.76 -0.41 19.87
N PHE A 454 -38.32 -0.58 18.63
CA PHE A 454 -38.69 -1.75 17.83
C PHE A 454 -37.49 -2.22 17.02
N SER A 455 -37.45 -3.51 16.75
CA SER A 455 -36.43 -4.13 15.90
C SER A 455 -37.05 -5.12 14.93
N TYR A 456 -36.40 -5.30 13.79
CA TYR A 456 -36.81 -6.27 12.79
C TYR A 456 -35.58 -6.77 12.01
N ARG A 457 -35.67 -8.00 11.51
CA ARG A 457 -34.63 -8.61 10.67
C ARG A 457 -34.78 -8.17 9.22
N SER A 458 -33.66 -7.96 8.56
CA SER A 458 -33.56 -7.63 7.13
C SER A 458 -32.38 -8.37 6.49
N ARG A 459 -32.24 -8.23 5.17
CA ARG A 459 -31.05 -8.60 4.43
C ARG A 459 -30.55 -7.39 3.65
N THR A 460 -29.26 -7.16 3.73
CA THR A 460 -28.61 -6.02 3.08
C THR A 460 -27.41 -6.54 2.30
N TRP A 461 -27.21 -5.98 1.12
CA TRP A 461 -26.16 -6.33 0.19
C TRP A 461 -25.10 -5.25 0.20
N LEU A 462 -23.85 -5.65 0.31
CA LEU A 462 -22.71 -4.81 -0.01
C LEU A 462 -22.21 -5.20 -1.39
N VAL A 463 -22.14 -4.23 -2.30
CA VAL A 463 -21.82 -4.42 -3.72
C VAL A 463 -20.71 -3.46 -4.09
N ASP A 464 -19.73 -3.94 -4.84
CA ASP A 464 -18.79 -3.07 -5.52
C ASP A 464 -19.45 -2.52 -6.79
N LEU A 465 -19.52 -1.19 -6.92
CA LEU A 465 -20.18 -0.55 -8.06
C LEU A 465 -19.39 -0.73 -9.37
N ASP A 466 -18.11 -1.14 -9.30
CA ASP A 466 -17.33 -1.55 -10.47
C ASP A 466 -17.70 -2.98 -10.94
N GLU A 467 -18.29 -3.80 -10.07
CA GLU A 467 -18.65 -5.20 -10.34
C GLU A 467 -20.10 -5.53 -9.91
N VAL A 468 -21.07 -4.72 -10.38
CA VAL A 468 -22.49 -4.90 -10.02
C VAL A 468 -23.01 -6.27 -10.50
N PRO A 469 -23.67 -7.07 -9.64
CA PRO A 469 -24.20 -8.37 -10.04
C PRO A 469 -25.27 -8.26 -11.13
N PRO A 470 -25.32 -9.20 -12.10
CA PRO A 470 -26.30 -9.14 -13.18
C PRO A 470 -27.74 -9.24 -12.65
N ALA A 471 -28.64 -8.53 -13.32
CA ALA A 471 -30.06 -8.45 -12.99
C ALA A 471 -30.73 -9.83 -13.06
N ARG A 472 -31.57 -10.12 -12.07
CA ARG A 472 -32.46 -11.28 -12.02
C ARG A 472 -33.84 -10.83 -11.51
N VAL A 473 -34.89 -11.58 -11.82
CA VAL A 473 -36.28 -11.26 -11.43
C VAL A 473 -36.45 -10.99 -9.93
N HIS A 474 -35.69 -11.70 -9.09
CA HIS A 474 -35.73 -11.58 -7.63
C HIS A 474 -34.62 -10.66 -7.05
N ARG A 475 -33.76 -10.09 -7.89
CA ARG A 475 -32.61 -9.27 -7.48
C ARG A 475 -32.11 -8.38 -8.62
N GLU A 476 -32.28 -7.08 -8.48
CA GLU A 476 -31.81 -6.08 -9.44
C GLU A 476 -31.35 -4.81 -8.71
N PHE A 477 -30.27 -4.18 -9.21
CA PHE A 477 -29.78 -2.89 -8.75
C PHE A 477 -29.98 -1.88 -9.89
N ARG A 478 -30.84 -0.88 -9.70
CA ARG A 478 -31.14 0.13 -10.72
C ARG A 478 -30.72 1.51 -10.26
N ALA A 479 -30.17 2.31 -11.18
CA ALA A 479 -29.88 3.72 -10.92
C ALA A 479 -31.13 4.52 -10.54
N SER A 480 -32.29 4.20 -11.10
CA SER A 480 -33.58 4.81 -10.73
C SER A 480 -33.95 4.68 -9.24
N ASP A 481 -33.35 3.71 -8.52
CA ASP A 481 -33.56 3.49 -7.09
C ASP A 481 -32.64 4.33 -6.20
N HIS A 482 -31.69 5.05 -6.79
CA HIS A 482 -30.62 5.78 -6.12
C HIS A 482 -30.50 7.22 -6.64
N ILE A 483 -29.59 8.02 -6.06
CA ILE A 483 -29.35 9.39 -6.49
C ILE A 483 -28.88 9.49 -7.96
N GLY A 484 -29.20 10.63 -8.57
CA GLY A 484 -28.75 11.03 -9.90
C GLY A 484 -29.58 10.46 -11.05
N ASP A 485 -29.06 10.63 -12.26
CA ASP A 485 -29.76 10.33 -13.52
C ASP A 485 -30.04 8.82 -13.68
N PRO A 486 -31.31 8.38 -13.84
CA PRO A 486 -31.67 6.98 -14.07
C PRO A 486 -31.05 6.34 -15.31
N SER A 487 -30.57 7.13 -16.28
CA SER A 487 -29.92 6.66 -17.50
C SER A 487 -28.43 6.36 -17.34
N ARG A 488 -27.81 6.82 -16.24
CA ARG A 488 -26.40 6.57 -15.91
C ARG A 488 -26.27 5.38 -14.97
N SER A 489 -25.06 4.86 -14.82
CA SER A 489 -24.77 3.87 -13.77
C SER A 489 -24.82 4.52 -12.37
N ILE A 490 -25.11 3.71 -11.34
CA ILE A 490 -25.09 4.18 -9.94
C ILE A 490 -23.71 4.77 -9.60
N ARG A 491 -22.63 4.15 -10.10
CA ARG A 491 -21.26 4.61 -9.91
C ARG A 491 -21.05 6.02 -10.44
N GLU A 492 -21.46 6.27 -11.68
CA GLU A 492 -21.31 7.56 -12.35
C GLU A 492 -22.12 8.66 -11.66
N ASN A 493 -23.31 8.34 -11.14
CA ASN A 493 -24.11 9.29 -10.38
C ASN A 493 -23.45 9.67 -9.06
N VAL A 494 -22.97 8.68 -8.30
CA VAL A 494 -22.26 8.94 -7.03
C VAL A 494 -20.99 9.74 -7.28
N ALA A 495 -20.17 9.34 -8.26
CA ALA A 495 -18.94 10.05 -8.61
C ALA A 495 -19.24 11.48 -9.09
N GLY A 496 -20.26 11.68 -9.92
CA GLY A 496 -20.68 13.01 -10.39
C GLY A 496 -21.15 13.90 -9.25
N PHE A 497 -22.00 13.39 -8.37
CA PHE A 497 -22.49 14.11 -7.19
C PHE A 497 -21.36 14.59 -6.26
N LEU A 498 -20.31 13.78 -6.12
CA LEU A 498 -19.13 14.10 -5.30
C LEU A 498 -18.18 15.07 -6.02
N ALA A 499 -18.01 14.93 -7.33
CA ALA A 499 -17.19 15.82 -8.14
C ALA A 499 -17.72 17.27 -8.14
N GLU A 500 -19.04 17.47 -8.19
CA GLU A 500 -19.69 18.78 -8.03
C GLU A 500 -19.37 19.45 -6.69
N ARG A 501 -18.95 18.67 -5.69
CA ARG A 501 -18.59 19.13 -4.33
C ARG A 501 -17.08 19.14 -4.09
N GLY A 502 -16.28 19.00 -5.16
CA GLY A 502 -14.82 19.04 -5.09
C GLY A 502 -14.17 17.81 -4.46
N ILE A 503 -14.89 16.68 -4.40
CA ILE A 503 -14.37 15.42 -3.84
C ILE A 503 -14.05 14.47 -4.99
N GLU A 504 -12.75 14.22 -5.20
CA GLU A 504 -12.27 13.28 -6.20
C GLU A 504 -12.38 11.83 -5.69
N VAL A 505 -13.06 10.98 -6.46
CA VAL A 505 -13.22 9.55 -6.21
C VAL A 505 -12.85 8.80 -7.48
N ASP A 506 -11.58 8.41 -7.55
CA ASP A 506 -10.96 7.67 -8.65
C ASP A 506 -10.73 6.18 -8.33
N GLY A 507 -11.04 5.76 -7.10
CA GLY A 507 -10.99 4.38 -6.65
C GLY A 507 -12.36 3.69 -6.60
N ARG A 508 -12.44 2.64 -5.77
CA ARG A 508 -13.63 1.77 -5.60
C ARG A 508 -14.76 2.46 -4.83
N ILE A 509 -16.01 2.19 -5.22
CA ILE A 509 -17.21 2.65 -4.51
C ILE A 509 -18.02 1.44 -4.04
N LEU A 510 -18.14 1.26 -2.72
CA LEU A 510 -18.91 0.17 -2.12
C LEU A 510 -20.28 0.66 -1.70
N MET A 511 -21.34 0.04 -2.23
CA MET A 511 -22.72 0.36 -1.93
C MET A 511 -23.34 -0.70 -1.01
N LEU A 512 -23.83 -0.28 0.16
CA LEU A 512 -24.65 -1.09 1.06
C LEU A 512 -26.12 -0.74 0.88
N THR A 513 -26.92 -1.66 0.33
CA THR A 513 -28.33 -1.42 -0.02
C THR A 513 -29.16 -2.71 -0.01
N THR A 514 -30.48 -2.60 -0.17
CA THR A 514 -31.34 -3.74 -0.50
C THR A 514 -31.70 -3.70 -1.99
N PRO A 515 -31.47 -4.79 -2.76
CA PRO A 515 -31.82 -4.83 -4.18
C PRO A 515 -33.33 -4.81 -4.38
N ARG A 516 -33.74 -4.35 -5.56
CA ARG A 516 -35.10 -4.52 -6.07
C ARG A 516 -35.42 -6.00 -6.22
N ALA A 517 -36.59 -6.42 -5.75
CA ALA A 517 -37.09 -7.79 -5.87
C ALA A 517 -38.52 -7.77 -6.42
N PHE A 518 -38.79 -8.53 -7.49
CA PHE A 518 -40.11 -8.57 -8.15
C PHE A 518 -40.67 -7.19 -8.49
N GLY A 519 -39.81 -6.30 -9.01
CA GLY A 519 -40.20 -4.95 -9.39
C GLY A 519 -40.42 -3.99 -8.21
N TYR A 520 -40.22 -4.38 -6.95
CA TYR A 520 -40.37 -3.51 -5.78
C TYR A 520 -39.02 -3.21 -5.12
N CYS A 521 -38.78 -1.95 -4.79
CA CYS A 521 -37.60 -1.49 -4.04
C CYS A 521 -38.03 -0.49 -2.96
N PHE A 522 -37.44 -0.58 -1.77
CA PHE A 522 -37.58 0.44 -0.74
C PHE A 522 -36.31 0.46 0.13
N ASN A 523 -35.46 1.48 -0.08
CA ASN A 523 -34.21 1.68 0.63
C ASN A 523 -34.30 2.96 1.47
N PRO A 524 -34.71 2.89 2.76
CA PRO A 524 -34.78 4.08 3.61
C PRO A 524 -33.39 4.67 3.88
N ILE A 525 -32.35 3.85 3.74
CA ILE A 525 -30.95 4.25 3.81
C ILE A 525 -30.11 3.40 2.84
N THR A 526 -29.24 4.06 2.09
CA THR A 526 -28.16 3.46 1.30
C THR A 526 -26.85 4.14 1.69
N VAL A 527 -25.79 3.35 1.89
CA VAL A 527 -24.48 3.88 2.32
C VAL A 527 -23.43 3.54 1.28
N TYR A 528 -22.64 4.54 0.88
CA TYR A 528 -21.54 4.39 -0.08
C TYR A 528 -20.20 4.71 0.58
N TRP A 529 -19.27 3.77 0.59
CA TRP A 529 -17.86 4.04 0.96
C TRP A 529 -17.07 4.32 -0.31
N CYS A 530 -16.63 5.56 -0.46
CA CYS A 530 -15.99 6.06 -1.68
C CYS A 530 -14.48 6.18 -1.44
N HIS A 531 -13.67 5.48 -2.22
CA HIS A 531 -12.22 5.43 -2.03
C HIS A 531 -11.47 6.14 -3.17
N ARG A 532 -10.25 6.58 -2.88
CA ARG A 532 -9.29 7.03 -3.88
C ARG A 532 -8.54 5.85 -4.49
N ALA A 533 -7.82 6.07 -5.60
CA ALA A 533 -6.95 5.08 -6.23
C ALA A 533 -5.85 4.55 -5.28
N SER A 534 -5.45 5.35 -4.29
CA SER A 534 -4.54 4.94 -3.20
C SER A 534 -5.14 3.90 -2.23
N GLY A 535 -6.45 3.66 -2.30
CA GLY A 535 -7.20 2.82 -1.35
C GLY A 535 -7.66 3.55 -0.08
N GLU A 536 -7.32 4.83 0.08
CA GLU A 536 -7.80 5.69 1.16
C GLU A 536 -9.31 5.97 1.01
N LEU A 537 -10.05 6.04 2.13
CA LEU A 537 -11.45 6.45 2.14
C LEU A 537 -11.56 7.96 1.94
N ALA A 538 -12.07 8.41 0.78
CA ALA A 538 -12.27 9.82 0.49
C ALA A 538 -13.43 10.41 1.32
N CYS A 539 -14.56 9.71 1.33
CA CYS A 539 -15.74 10.05 2.12
C CYS A 539 -16.72 8.86 2.19
N VAL A 540 -17.72 8.98 3.05
CA VAL A 540 -18.90 8.12 3.03
C VAL A 540 -20.12 8.94 2.62
N LEU A 541 -20.91 8.45 1.69
CA LEU A 541 -22.19 9.07 1.31
C LEU A 541 -23.32 8.29 1.96
N VAL A 542 -24.16 8.97 2.75
CA VAL A 542 -25.36 8.39 3.37
C VAL A 542 -26.58 8.94 2.66
N GLU A 543 -27.12 8.15 1.74
CA GLU A 543 -28.35 8.44 1.02
C GLU A 543 -29.55 8.00 1.86
N VAL A 544 -30.50 8.91 2.05
CA VAL A 544 -31.70 8.71 2.87
C VAL A 544 -32.94 8.97 2.03
N HIS A 545 -33.88 8.03 2.08
CA HIS A 545 -35.18 8.13 1.41
C HIS A 545 -36.27 8.19 2.47
N ASN A 546 -37.24 9.09 2.29
CA ASN A 546 -38.41 9.12 3.15
C ASN A 546 -39.61 8.41 2.48
N THR A 547 -40.66 8.13 3.26
CA THR A 547 -41.88 7.49 2.74
C THR A 547 -42.75 8.41 1.87
N TYR A 548 -42.34 9.66 1.69
CA TYR A 548 -43.03 10.69 0.91
C TYR A 548 -42.44 10.88 -0.49
N GLY A 549 -41.36 10.15 -0.82
CA GLY A 549 -40.71 10.20 -2.13
C GLY A 549 -39.53 11.16 -2.24
N ASP A 550 -39.16 11.85 -1.16
CA ASP A 550 -37.98 12.72 -1.15
C ASP A 550 -36.70 11.90 -0.96
N ARG A 551 -35.57 12.44 -1.46
CA ARG A 551 -34.22 11.87 -1.33
C ARG A 551 -33.23 12.95 -0.89
N HIS A 552 -32.31 12.57 -0.02
CA HIS A 552 -31.22 13.44 0.41
C HIS A 552 -29.95 12.62 0.64
N ALA A 553 -28.79 13.16 0.25
CA ALA A 553 -27.50 12.50 0.44
C ALA A 553 -26.57 13.34 1.33
N TYR A 554 -26.20 12.76 2.47
CA TYR A 554 -25.25 13.35 3.41
C TYR A 554 -23.83 12.88 3.06
N VAL A 555 -22.96 13.82 2.69
CA VAL A 555 -21.51 13.56 2.60
C VAL A 555 -20.93 13.60 4.00
N VAL A 556 -20.32 12.51 4.46
CA VAL A 556 -19.71 12.41 5.78
C VAL A 556 -18.22 12.05 5.67
N HIS A 557 -17.40 12.69 6.50
CA HIS A 557 -15.97 12.41 6.64
C HIS A 557 -15.73 11.79 8.02
N PRO A 558 -15.79 10.45 8.14
CA PRO A 558 -15.67 9.79 9.42
C PRO A 558 -14.24 9.80 9.97
N ASP A 559 -14.11 9.79 11.30
CA ASP A 559 -12.85 9.53 12.01
C ASP A 559 -12.34 8.09 11.78
N ALA A 560 -11.17 7.76 12.31
CA ALA A 560 -10.60 6.41 12.22
C ALA A 560 -11.50 5.31 12.82
N ALA A 561 -12.45 5.67 13.69
CA ALA A 561 -13.45 4.77 14.27
C ALA A 561 -14.78 4.74 13.49
N GLY A 562 -14.85 5.41 12.33
CA GLY A 562 -16.04 5.45 11.47
C GLY A 562 -17.10 6.47 11.92
N ARG A 563 -16.78 7.46 12.76
CA ARG A 563 -17.77 8.38 13.35
C ARG A 563 -17.70 9.78 12.75
N ALA A 564 -18.86 10.39 12.50
CA ALA A 564 -19.00 11.77 12.01
C ALA A 564 -20.22 12.46 12.62
N THR A 565 -20.26 13.79 12.54
CA THR A 565 -21.45 14.59 12.90
C THR A 565 -21.85 15.43 11.70
N VAL A 566 -23.14 15.43 11.35
CA VAL A 566 -23.69 16.26 10.26
C VAL A 566 -25.02 16.90 10.65
N PRO A 567 -25.31 18.14 10.22
CA PRO A 567 -26.58 18.79 10.49
C PRO A 567 -27.73 18.06 9.79
N LYS A 568 -28.88 17.91 10.46
CA LYS A 568 -30.07 17.28 9.86
C LYS A 568 -30.70 18.22 8.82
N GLN A 569 -30.80 17.77 7.58
CA GLN A 569 -31.33 18.59 6.48
C GLN A 569 -32.62 18.03 5.85
N MET A 570 -32.97 16.78 6.16
CA MET A 570 -34.15 16.11 5.58
C MET A 570 -35.25 15.86 6.60
N TYR A 571 -36.50 16.10 6.18
CA TYR A 571 -37.70 15.71 6.92
C TYR A 571 -38.02 14.23 6.69
N VAL A 572 -37.56 13.38 7.62
CA VAL A 572 -37.65 11.90 7.51
C VAL A 572 -38.81 11.30 8.32
N SER A 573 -39.41 12.05 9.25
CA SER A 573 -40.46 11.54 10.14
C SER A 573 -41.40 12.67 10.57
N PRO A 574 -42.72 12.42 10.65
CA PRO A 574 -43.68 13.44 11.07
C PRO A 574 -43.56 13.91 12.52
N PHE A 575 -42.67 13.28 13.29
CA PHE A 575 -42.54 13.48 14.73
C PHE A 575 -41.21 14.14 15.13
N HIS A 576 -40.43 14.63 14.16
CA HIS A 576 -39.25 15.47 14.38
C HIS A 576 -39.19 16.51 13.25
N ASP A 577 -38.98 17.77 13.60
CA ASP A 577 -38.61 18.81 12.64
C ASP A 577 -37.18 18.58 12.12
N VAL A 578 -36.63 19.51 11.34
CA VAL A 578 -35.26 19.45 10.82
C VAL A 578 -34.21 20.00 11.80
N SER A 579 -34.56 20.28 13.05
CA SER A 579 -33.60 20.76 14.04
C SER A 579 -32.69 19.65 14.58
N GLY A 580 -31.44 19.99 14.85
CA GLY A 580 -30.45 19.12 15.49
C GLY A 580 -29.44 18.46 14.55
N ASP A 581 -28.55 17.67 15.14
CA ASP A 581 -27.44 17.04 14.44
C ASP A 581 -27.55 15.52 14.47
N TYR A 582 -27.17 14.89 13.36
CA TYR A 582 -26.94 13.46 13.28
C TYR A 582 -25.52 13.13 13.70
N GLN A 583 -25.40 12.33 14.76
CA GLN A 583 -24.20 11.56 15.04
C GLN A 583 -24.27 10.25 14.26
N VAL A 584 -23.36 10.10 13.29
CA VAL A 584 -23.31 8.98 12.35
C VAL A 584 -22.13 8.07 12.71
N SER A 585 -22.35 6.77 12.68
CA SER A 585 -21.33 5.73 12.78
C SER A 585 -21.45 4.80 11.59
N VAL A 586 -20.42 4.80 10.74
CA VAL A 586 -20.31 4.10 9.45
C VAL A 586 -18.90 3.49 9.28
N PRO A 587 -18.44 2.63 10.21
CA PRO A 587 -17.18 1.92 10.04
C PRO A 587 -17.14 1.14 8.72
N ASN A 588 -15.93 0.95 8.18
CA ASN A 588 -15.73 0.17 6.95
C ASN A 588 -16.33 -1.24 7.10
N PRO A 589 -17.11 -1.72 6.12
CA PRO A 589 -17.80 -3.00 6.22
C PRO A 589 -16.84 -4.17 5.89
N GLY A 590 -16.88 -5.23 6.70
CA GLY A 590 -16.11 -6.47 6.53
C GLY A 590 -17.01 -7.70 6.75
N ASP A 591 -16.59 -8.65 7.59
CA ASP A 591 -17.48 -9.78 7.99
C ASP A 591 -18.68 -9.34 8.84
N ARG A 592 -18.61 -8.13 9.39
CA ARG A 592 -19.69 -7.46 10.10
C ARG A 592 -20.02 -6.13 9.44
N VAL A 593 -21.28 -5.74 9.55
CA VAL A 593 -21.76 -4.41 9.19
C VAL A 593 -22.43 -3.79 10.40
N ALA A 594 -22.13 -2.51 10.66
CA ALA A 594 -22.73 -1.75 11.74
C ALA A 594 -22.89 -0.30 11.31
N ILE A 595 -24.13 0.15 11.18
CA ILE A 595 -24.50 1.54 10.87
C ILE A 595 -25.31 2.07 12.03
N GLY A 596 -24.99 3.27 12.50
CA GLY A 596 -25.70 3.96 13.58
C GLY A 596 -25.96 5.41 13.22
N ILE A 597 -27.19 5.87 13.42
CA ILE A 597 -27.57 7.27 13.29
C ILE A 597 -28.32 7.68 14.54
N THR A 598 -27.80 8.67 15.26
CA THR A 598 -28.43 9.23 16.45
C THR A 598 -28.73 10.70 16.23
N LEU A 599 -29.97 11.13 16.45
CA LEU A 599 -30.40 12.52 16.39
C LEU A 599 -30.31 13.15 17.78
N GLN A 600 -29.49 14.19 17.90
CA GLN A 600 -29.40 15.02 19.10
C GLN A 600 -30.06 16.40 18.88
N PRO A 601 -30.70 17.00 19.90
CA PRO A 601 -30.90 16.51 21.27
C PRO A 601 -32.11 15.58 21.42
N HIS A 602 -32.88 15.34 20.35
CA HIS A 602 -34.20 14.69 20.38
C HIS A 602 -34.21 13.21 20.79
N GLY A 603 -33.04 12.58 20.95
CA GLY A 603 -32.91 11.26 21.58
C GLY A 603 -33.49 10.13 20.74
N PHE A 604 -33.39 10.23 19.42
CA PHE A 604 -33.73 9.16 18.48
C PHE A 604 -32.46 8.47 17.99
N ALA A 605 -32.48 7.13 17.90
CA ALA A 605 -31.40 6.33 17.37
C ALA A 605 -31.93 5.26 16.42
N ALA A 606 -31.30 5.11 15.26
CA ALA A 606 -31.53 4.03 14.31
C ALA A 606 -30.21 3.28 14.11
N THR A 607 -30.23 1.95 14.25
CA THR A 607 -29.05 1.11 14.00
C THR A 607 -29.39 -0.02 13.04
N LEU A 608 -28.43 -0.35 12.18
CA LEU A 608 -28.44 -1.53 11.31
C LEU A 608 -27.17 -2.32 11.60
N THR A 609 -27.30 -3.51 12.16
CA THR A 609 -26.16 -4.37 12.48
C THR A 609 -26.34 -5.77 11.90
N GLY A 610 -25.27 -6.41 11.46
CA GLY A 610 -25.37 -7.75 10.89
C GLY A 610 -24.03 -8.44 10.63
N THR A 611 -24.11 -9.72 10.31
CA THR A 611 -22.97 -10.58 9.95
C THR A 611 -23.12 -11.06 8.51
N ALA A 612 -22.01 -11.17 7.81
CA ALA A 612 -21.95 -11.71 6.45
C ALA A 612 -22.40 -13.17 6.43
N LEU A 613 -23.07 -13.58 5.37
CA LEU A 613 -23.39 -14.98 5.11
C LEU A 613 -22.15 -15.70 4.55
N PRO A 614 -21.90 -16.96 4.93
CA PRO A 614 -20.80 -17.74 4.37
C PRO A 614 -20.94 -17.89 2.85
N PRO A 615 -19.82 -17.89 2.10
CA PRO A 615 -19.85 -18.16 0.66
C PRO A 615 -20.32 -19.61 0.39
N GLY A 616 -21.18 -19.82 -0.62
CA GLY A 616 -21.58 -21.17 -1.07
C GLY A 616 -22.97 -21.28 -1.73
N ARG A 617 -23.14 -22.28 -2.61
CA ARG A 617 -24.37 -22.51 -3.40
C ARG A 617 -25.64 -22.68 -2.54
N ARG A 618 -25.54 -23.32 -1.36
CA ARG A 618 -26.67 -23.52 -0.43
C ARG A 618 -27.11 -22.21 0.25
N ALA A 619 -26.15 -21.35 0.62
CA ALA A 619 -26.42 -20.02 1.18
C ALA A 619 -27.04 -19.08 0.12
N ALA A 620 -26.58 -19.18 -1.14
CA ALA A 620 -27.17 -18.45 -2.26
C ALA A 620 -28.65 -18.85 -2.50
N LEU A 621 -28.97 -20.15 -2.46
CA LEU A 621 -30.35 -20.65 -2.61
C LEU A 621 -31.27 -20.19 -1.47
N GLY A 622 -30.78 -20.20 -0.22
CA GLY A 622 -31.52 -19.67 0.94
C GLY A 622 -31.74 -18.14 0.87
N THR A 623 -30.85 -17.43 0.17
CA THR A 623 -30.96 -15.98 -0.08
C THR A 623 -32.01 -15.68 -1.13
N LEU A 624 -32.09 -16.46 -2.22
CA LEU A 624 -33.11 -16.36 -3.27
C LEU A 624 -34.55 -16.40 -2.71
N VAL A 625 -34.83 -17.31 -1.77
CA VAL A 625 -36.19 -17.51 -1.23
C VAL A 625 -36.59 -16.45 -0.21
N ARG A 626 -35.63 -15.89 0.54
CA ARG A 626 -35.91 -15.07 1.73
C ARG A 626 -35.61 -13.57 1.59
N THR A 627 -35.04 -13.13 0.46
CA THR A 627 -34.76 -11.71 0.13
C THR A 627 -35.99 -10.86 -0.23
N PRO A 628 -37.05 -11.38 -0.88
CA PRO A 628 -38.16 -10.52 -1.33
C PRO A 628 -39.04 -9.99 -0.19
N TRP A 629 -39.25 -10.80 0.84
CA TRP A 629 -40.25 -10.54 1.89
C TRP A 629 -39.95 -9.30 2.75
N PRO A 630 -38.70 -9.04 3.18
CA PRO A 630 -38.37 -7.82 3.94
C PRO A 630 -38.50 -6.53 3.12
N ALA A 631 -38.19 -6.54 1.82
CA ALA A 631 -38.34 -5.37 0.94
C ALA A 631 -39.82 -4.99 0.80
N LEU A 632 -40.69 -5.97 0.50
CA LEU A 632 -42.15 -5.79 0.39
C LEU A 632 -42.80 -5.33 1.71
N LEU A 633 -42.33 -5.85 2.85
CA LEU A 633 -42.91 -5.52 4.16
C LEU A 633 -42.33 -4.25 4.81
N GLY A 634 -41.20 -3.72 4.32
CA GLY A 634 -40.50 -2.58 4.93
C GLY A 634 -41.35 -1.31 5.00
N ARG A 635 -41.91 -0.90 3.85
CA ARG A 635 -42.78 0.30 3.77
C ARG A 635 -44.05 0.14 4.60
N LEU A 636 -44.72 -1.02 4.51
CA LEU A 636 -45.94 -1.33 5.26
C LEU A 636 -45.70 -1.26 6.77
N ARG A 637 -44.55 -1.77 7.24
CA ARG A 637 -44.17 -1.71 8.67
C ARG A 637 -43.88 -0.29 9.13
N ILE A 638 -43.19 0.53 8.33
CA ILE A 638 -42.92 1.92 8.67
C ILE A 638 -44.22 2.73 8.73
N GLN A 639 -45.10 2.56 7.74
CA GLN A 639 -46.41 3.21 7.72
C GLN A 639 -47.29 2.75 8.89
N TRP A 640 -47.34 1.45 9.19
CA TRP A 640 -48.09 0.92 10.33
C TRP A 640 -47.61 1.47 11.68
N GLN A 641 -46.28 1.60 11.87
CA GLN A 641 -45.73 2.22 13.08
C GLN A 641 -46.03 3.72 13.14
N GLY A 642 -45.97 4.43 12.01
CA GLY A 642 -46.38 5.84 11.91
C GLY A 642 -47.84 6.05 12.31
N ILE A 643 -48.74 5.22 11.79
CA ILE A 643 -50.17 5.24 12.12
C ILE A 643 -50.39 4.91 13.61
N ARG A 644 -49.67 3.93 14.16
CA ARG A 644 -49.75 3.58 15.58
C ARG A 644 -49.29 4.71 16.51
N LEU A 645 -48.32 5.52 16.08
CA LEU A 645 -47.87 6.70 16.80
C LEU A 645 -48.88 7.85 16.70
N TRP A 646 -49.48 8.04 15.52
CA TRP A 646 -50.53 9.03 15.29
C TRP A 646 -51.81 8.73 16.09
N LEU A 647 -52.30 7.48 16.06
CA LEU A 647 -53.43 7.01 16.86
C LEU A 647 -53.21 7.18 18.38
N ARG A 648 -51.96 7.37 18.82
CA ARG A 648 -51.59 7.61 20.22
C ARG A 648 -51.28 9.08 20.51
N ARG A 649 -51.73 10.00 19.65
CA ARG A 649 -51.66 11.47 19.82
C ARG A 649 -50.24 12.05 19.96
N VAL A 650 -49.23 11.44 19.35
CA VAL A 650 -47.91 12.11 19.25
C VAL A 650 -48.04 13.33 18.32
N PRO A 651 -47.62 14.54 18.73
CA PRO A 651 -47.77 15.74 17.92
C PRO A 651 -47.08 15.60 16.56
N VAL A 652 -47.81 15.92 15.49
CA VAL A 652 -47.27 15.96 14.12
C VAL A 652 -46.70 17.35 13.88
N GLN A 653 -45.44 17.41 13.48
CA GLN A 653 -44.79 18.65 13.11
C GLN A 653 -45.17 19.03 11.67
N PRO A 654 -45.50 20.31 11.37
CA PRO A 654 -45.78 20.74 10.01
C PRO A 654 -44.62 20.37 9.06
N ARG A 655 -44.95 19.85 7.87
CA ARG A 655 -43.94 19.53 6.85
C ARG A 655 -43.44 20.85 6.24
N PRO A 656 -42.13 21.16 6.34
CA PRO A 656 -41.57 22.30 5.62
C PRO A 656 -41.54 22.00 4.10
N HIS A 657 -41.59 23.04 3.26
CA HIS A 657 -41.30 22.89 1.83
C HIS A 657 -39.89 22.33 1.69
N HIS A 658 -39.74 21.19 1.02
CA HIS A 658 -38.44 20.59 0.77
C HIS A 658 -38.05 20.89 -0.67
N ASP A 659 -37.12 21.82 -0.85
CA ASP A 659 -36.48 22.02 -2.15
C ASP A 659 -35.58 20.80 -2.41
N PRO A 660 -35.79 20.06 -3.52
CA PRO A 660 -34.96 18.90 -3.82
C PRO A 660 -33.49 19.30 -3.91
N GLN A 661 -32.63 18.56 -3.23
CA GLN A 661 -31.18 18.77 -3.32
C GLN A 661 -30.72 18.62 -4.78
N GLU A 662 -29.90 19.55 -5.26
CA GLU A 662 -29.30 19.43 -6.59
C GLU A 662 -28.49 18.13 -6.69
N GLY A 663 -28.76 17.35 -7.74
CA GLY A 663 -28.15 16.05 -7.99
C GLY A 663 -28.85 14.83 -7.37
N THR A 664 -30.02 14.97 -6.71
CA THR A 664 -30.74 13.84 -6.07
C THR A 664 -32.03 13.38 -6.77
N ARG A 665 -32.41 14.01 -7.90
CA ARG A 665 -33.59 13.64 -8.69
C ARG A 665 -33.36 12.43 -9.59
#